data_AF-A0A6A5V3J3-F1
#
_entry.id   AF-A0A6A5V3J3-F1
#
_cell.length_a   1.000
_cell.length_b   1.000
_cell.length_c   1.000
_cell.angle_alpha   90.00
_cell.angle_beta   90.00
_cell.angle_gamma   90.00
#
_symmetry.space_group_name_H-M   'P 1'
#
loop_
_entity.id
_entity.type
_entity.pdbx_description
1 polymer ?
#
loop_
_entity_poly.entity_id
_entity_poly.type
_entity_poly.pdbx_seq_one_letter_code
_entity_poly.pdbx_strand_id
1 'polypeptide(L)'
;MAPKEIPVDEQTVFEPSPAPHTPPDLRFLHYNDVYHVEAGSAEPVGGVARFQTLAKYYREDEKFRDQPKLLTFFSGDAFNPSLESSVTKGSHMVPILNKIGTDVACVGNHDLDFGVKQYRNLTAQCTFPWLLANVIDPALGDDVPLGNAQKTVMLTSSNGIKIGVIGLAEREWLDTINSLPPGIIYKSASATAKELIPGLKRQGAEIIVAVSHQREPNDNKLAEKTGGGLIDIILGGHDHYYAHSFVNGTHVLRSGTDFKQLSHVEAWRKPERQGWDFRITRRDVVSSVPQDAEAVNLVGGLTKKLAEKLDKPIGYTAAPLDARFTTVRTKESNLGNFVCDLMRFYYEGDCCIMASGTIRGDQIYPPGVLRVRDIVNCFPFEDPVVVMQVTGQQIWDALENGVSNYPALEGRFPQVSNITFETDYSQPPHKRILSVSIGEEPLDESRAYRLVTRGYMGRGKDGYTSLLIEEEGGTAKEIVSEENGVLISTILRQYFMSLKILGKWKNWAPAMTKKFTNIQSSLQQTHDFHEPTSSTNASGPCPRRSSIAIPSSEQHHEGAQGDPDTDDEDYEYDDSELIKFNEYELGLLRRAMRKWWRLAGLKSTPKCADEVGKEELRVDWTRAIAPRIEGRIKEVNKS
;
A
#
# COMPACT_ATOMS: atom_id res chain seq x y z
N MET A 1 -30.46 16.69 1.84
CA MET A 1 -29.80 17.96 2.18
C MET A 1 -28.94 17.76 3.42
N ALA A 2 -27.62 17.75 3.23
CA ALA A 2 -26.55 18.04 4.19
C ALA A 2 -25.21 18.07 3.41
N PRO A 3 -24.17 18.84 3.80
CA PRO A 3 -24.16 20.02 4.67
C PRO A 3 -23.54 21.27 4.01
N LYS A 4 -23.95 22.45 4.49
CA LYS A 4 -23.23 23.71 4.32
C LYS A 4 -21.85 23.61 4.99
N GLU A 5 -20.86 24.17 4.30
CA GLU A 5 -19.42 24.32 4.63
C GLU A 5 -18.50 23.09 4.45
N ILE A 6 -18.00 22.90 3.22
CA ILE A 6 -16.72 22.24 2.93
C ILE A 6 -15.85 23.31 2.24
N PRO A 7 -14.83 23.85 2.96
CA PRO A 7 -13.48 23.32 2.78
C PRO A 7 -12.61 23.31 4.06
N VAL A 8 -12.19 22.12 4.46
CA VAL A 8 -10.91 21.92 5.19
C VAL A 8 -9.92 21.39 4.14
N ASP A 9 -8.67 21.87 4.15
CA ASP A 9 -7.54 21.40 3.31
C ASP A 9 -7.72 21.43 1.78
N GLU A 10 -8.09 22.60 1.24
CA GLU A 10 -8.06 22.90 -0.20
C GLU A 10 -6.78 23.67 -0.54
N GLN A 11 -6.01 23.20 -1.53
CA GLN A 11 -4.77 23.86 -1.94
C GLN A 11 -4.76 24.10 -3.45
N THR A 12 -4.64 25.36 -3.87
CA THR A 12 -4.36 25.71 -5.26
C THR A 12 -2.93 25.32 -5.59
N VAL A 13 -2.76 24.40 -6.53
CA VAL A 13 -1.46 23.90 -7.00
C VAL A 13 -0.97 24.72 -8.19
N PHE A 14 -1.89 25.10 -9.07
CA PHE A 14 -1.60 25.94 -10.22
C PHE A 14 -2.78 26.87 -10.50
N GLU A 15 -2.49 28.12 -10.84
CA GLU A 15 -3.47 29.10 -11.30
C GLU A 15 -2.92 29.84 -12.52
N PRO A 16 -3.71 30.06 -13.59
CA PRO A 16 -3.24 30.81 -14.73
C PRO A 16 -3.12 32.31 -14.38
N SER A 17 -2.22 33.00 -15.07
CA SER A 17 -2.01 34.44 -14.90
C SER A 17 -2.28 35.19 -16.22
N PRO A 18 -3.21 36.15 -16.25
CA PRO A 18 -4.06 36.58 -15.13
C PRO A 18 -5.09 35.52 -14.74
N ALA A 19 -5.57 35.58 -13.49
CA ALA A 19 -6.59 34.66 -13.00
C ALA A 19 -7.89 34.81 -13.81
N PRO A 20 -8.55 33.70 -14.22
CA PRO A 20 -9.78 33.77 -15.00
C PRO A 20 -10.91 34.45 -14.20
N HIS A 21 -11.66 35.32 -14.87
CA HIS A 21 -12.81 36.02 -14.28
C HIS A 21 -14.17 35.46 -14.74
N THR A 22 -14.17 34.49 -15.65
CA THR A 22 -15.36 33.82 -16.17
C THR A 22 -15.48 32.40 -15.59
N PRO A 23 -16.68 31.81 -15.57
CA PRO A 23 -16.83 30.38 -15.27
C PRO A 23 -15.98 29.51 -16.21
N PRO A 24 -15.52 28.33 -15.77
CA PRO A 24 -14.74 27.42 -16.61
C PRO A 24 -15.57 26.80 -17.74
N ASP A 25 -14.91 26.55 -18.88
CA ASP A 25 -15.49 25.88 -20.04
C ASP A 25 -15.54 24.35 -19.85
N LEU A 26 -14.63 23.80 -19.04
CA LEU A 26 -14.56 22.37 -18.68
C LEU A 26 -14.13 22.20 -17.24
N ARG A 27 -14.58 21.10 -16.63
CA ARG A 27 -14.25 20.74 -15.24
C ARG A 27 -13.93 19.26 -15.16
N PHE A 28 -12.76 18.94 -14.60
CA PHE A 28 -12.28 17.58 -14.45
C PHE A 28 -12.06 17.23 -12.97
N LEU A 29 -12.30 15.97 -12.64
CA LEU A 29 -11.87 15.33 -11.41
C LEU A 29 -10.84 14.26 -11.79
N HIS A 30 -9.68 14.25 -11.15
CA HIS A 30 -8.63 13.27 -11.41
C HIS A 30 -8.18 12.59 -10.12
N TYR A 31 -7.97 11.27 -10.22
CA TYR A 31 -7.36 10.41 -9.21
C TYR A 31 -6.66 9.22 -9.88
N ASN A 32 -5.78 8.54 -9.15
CA ASN A 32 -4.93 7.47 -9.64
C ASN A 32 -4.55 6.52 -8.49
N ASP A 33 -4.15 5.29 -8.81
CA ASP A 33 -3.53 4.32 -7.89
C ASP A 33 -4.36 4.12 -6.61
N VAL A 34 -5.47 3.39 -6.70
CA VAL A 34 -6.40 3.21 -5.58
C VAL A 34 -6.56 1.74 -5.21
N TYR A 35 -5.88 1.33 -4.15
CA TYR A 35 -5.83 -0.07 -3.74
C TYR A 35 -6.70 -0.33 -2.52
N HIS A 36 -6.65 0.56 -1.54
CA HIS A 36 -7.32 0.40 -0.26
C HIS A 36 -8.66 1.15 -0.22
N VAL A 37 -9.74 0.43 0.14
CA VAL A 37 -11.09 1.03 0.22
C VAL A 37 -11.35 1.74 1.54
N GLU A 38 -10.67 1.31 2.60
CA GLU A 38 -10.78 1.88 3.96
C GLU A 38 -9.83 3.07 4.15
N ALA A 39 -10.10 3.86 5.19
CA ALA A 39 -9.23 4.96 5.57
C ALA A 39 -7.98 4.45 6.30
N GLY A 40 -6.83 5.06 6.03
CA GLY A 40 -5.57 4.81 6.73
C GLY A 40 -5.55 5.40 8.14
N SER A 41 -4.48 5.11 8.89
CA SER A 41 -4.31 5.55 10.29
C SER A 41 -3.74 6.96 10.48
N ALA A 42 -3.32 7.63 9.41
CA ALA A 42 -2.68 8.94 9.45
C ALA A 42 -3.21 9.85 8.35
N GLU A 43 -3.19 11.17 8.59
CA GLU A 43 -3.63 12.16 7.60
C GLU A 43 -2.66 12.29 6.42
N PRO A 44 -3.17 12.55 5.20
CA PRO A 44 -4.58 12.43 4.80
C PRO A 44 -5.06 10.97 4.87
N VAL A 45 -6.16 10.74 5.58
CA VAL A 45 -6.64 9.37 5.88
C VAL A 45 -7.23 8.64 4.67
N GLY A 46 -7.71 9.34 3.64
CA GLY A 46 -8.30 8.72 2.47
C GLY A 46 -9.62 7.97 2.74
N GLY A 47 -9.78 6.86 2.04
CA GLY A 47 -10.94 5.98 2.11
C GLY A 47 -12.11 6.41 1.22
N VAL A 48 -12.76 5.41 0.62
CA VAL A 48 -13.80 5.59 -0.42
C VAL A 48 -14.97 6.43 0.08
N ALA A 49 -15.38 6.27 1.34
CA ALA A 49 -16.54 6.97 1.87
C ALA A 49 -16.36 8.50 1.92
N ARG A 50 -15.16 8.99 2.28
CA ARG A 50 -14.86 10.43 2.31
C ARG A 50 -14.54 10.95 0.91
N PHE A 51 -13.83 10.15 0.12
CA PHE A 51 -13.57 10.46 -1.28
C PHE A 51 -14.87 10.66 -2.05
N GLN A 52 -15.88 9.80 -1.84
CA GLN A 52 -17.20 9.94 -2.46
C GLN A 52 -17.90 11.24 -2.05
N THR A 53 -17.77 11.68 -0.79
CA THR A 53 -18.32 12.97 -0.34
C THR A 53 -17.71 14.12 -1.13
N LEU A 54 -16.39 14.13 -1.33
CA LEU A 54 -15.72 15.16 -2.12
C LEU A 54 -16.07 15.08 -3.62
N ALA A 55 -16.16 13.88 -4.17
CA ALA A 55 -16.61 13.68 -5.56
C ALA A 55 -18.04 14.22 -5.76
N LYS A 56 -18.96 13.96 -4.82
CA LYS A 56 -20.31 14.54 -4.81
C LYS A 56 -20.29 16.05 -4.66
N TYR A 57 -19.45 16.59 -3.77
CA TYR A 57 -19.28 18.04 -3.61
C TYR A 57 -18.90 18.71 -4.94
N TYR A 58 -17.88 18.20 -5.65
CA TYR A 58 -17.52 18.77 -6.96
C TYR A 58 -18.59 18.57 -8.02
N ARG A 59 -19.41 17.53 -7.92
CA ARG A 59 -20.42 17.21 -8.93
C ARG A 59 -21.75 17.94 -8.72
N GLU A 60 -22.16 18.14 -7.48
CA GLU A 60 -23.56 18.45 -7.12
C GLU A 60 -23.72 19.72 -6.26
N ASP A 61 -22.64 20.28 -5.71
CA ASP A 61 -22.73 21.50 -4.89
C ASP A 61 -23.32 22.67 -5.69
N GLU A 62 -24.14 23.50 -5.02
CA GLU A 62 -24.90 24.58 -5.65
C GLU A 62 -23.98 25.59 -6.37
N LYS A 63 -22.74 25.78 -5.90
CA LYS A 63 -21.78 26.70 -6.54
C LYS A 63 -21.39 26.28 -7.96
N PHE A 64 -21.58 25.01 -8.30
CA PHE A 64 -21.26 24.44 -9.60
C PHE A 64 -22.47 24.27 -10.52
N ARG A 65 -23.68 24.61 -10.05
CA ARG A 65 -24.94 24.35 -10.78
C ARG A 65 -24.97 24.97 -12.18
N ASP A 66 -24.41 26.16 -12.33
CA ASP A 66 -24.40 26.92 -13.58
C ASP A 66 -23.12 26.70 -14.40
N GLN A 67 -22.31 25.70 -14.03
CA GLN A 67 -21.06 25.34 -14.70
C GLN A 67 -21.21 24.02 -15.48
N PRO A 68 -20.30 23.70 -16.41
CA PRO A 68 -20.28 22.42 -17.11
C PRO A 68 -20.24 21.23 -16.14
N LYS A 69 -20.85 20.11 -16.54
CA LYS A 69 -20.82 18.86 -15.76
C LYS A 69 -19.38 18.38 -15.60
N LEU A 70 -19.08 17.88 -14.40
CA LEU A 70 -17.79 17.32 -14.04
C LEU A 70 -17.51 16.02 -14.80
N LEU A 71 -16.36 15.93 -15.46
CA LEU A 71 -15.83 14.69 -16.05
C LEU A 71 -14.75 14.09 -15.16
N THR A 72 -14.79 12.79 -14.94
CA THR A 72 -13.94 12.09 -13.96
C THR A 72 -12.98 11.14 -14.67
N PHE A 73 -11.68 11.38 -14.49
CA PHE A 73 -10.59 10.65 -15.11
C PHE A 73 -9.86 9.82 -14.05
N PHE A 74 -9.60 8.56 -14.37
CA PHE A 74 -8.88 7.65 -13.49
C PHE A 74 -7.64 7.08 -14.18
N SER A 75 -6.46 7.25 -13.60
CA SER A 75 -5.22 6.83 -14.25
C SER A 75 -4.81 5.37 -14.00
N GLY A 76 -5.73 4.50 -13.57
CA GLY A 76 -5.48 3.05 -13.44
C GLY A 76 -4.91 2.64 -12.09
N ASP A 77 -4.64 1.33 -11.97
CA ASP A 77 -4.25 0.64 -10.74
C ASP A 77 -5.36 0.66 -9.68
N ALA A 78 -6.43 -0.10 -9.94
CA ALA A 78 -7.53 -0.31 -8.99
C ALA A 78 -7.63 -1.75 -8.50
N PHE A 79 -7.34 -2.74 -9.33
CA PHE A 79 -7.75 -4.11 -9.02
C PHE A 79 -6.80 -4.87 -8.08
N ASN A 80 -5.55 -4.42 -7.94
CA ASN A 80 -4.53 -5.00 -7.07
C ASN A 80 -3.48 -3.91 -6.76
N PRO A 81 -2.68 -3.98 -5.68
CA PRO A 81 -2.74 -4.96 -4.60
C PRO A 81 -3.45 -4.47 -3.35
N SER A 82 -4.45 -5.21 -2.91
CA SER A 82 -5.11 -5.01 -1.63
C SER A 82 -5.50 -6.34 -0.98
N LEU A 83 -5.84 -6.28 0.29
CA LEU A 83 -6.32 -7.45 1.00
C LEU A 83 -7.67 -7.90 0.45
N GLU A 84 -8.54 -6.96 0.11
CA GLU A 84 -9.80 -7.19 -0.57
C GLU A 84 -9.55 -7.82 -1.95
N SER A 85 -8.54 -7.38 -2.70
CA SER A 85 -8.22 -7.95 -4.00
C SER A 85 -7.71 -9.39 -3.89
N SER A 86 -6.98 -9.75 -2.82
CA SER A 86 -6.50 -11.13 -2.62
C SER A 86 -7.65 -12.16 -2.59
N VAL A 87 -8.81 -11.76 -2.02
CA VAL A 87 -10.01 -12.60 -1.89
C VAL A 87 -10.96 -12.43 -3.07
N THR A 88 -11.21 -11.18 -3.48
CA THR A 88 -12.24 -10.86 -4.48
C THR A 88 -11.69 -10.86 -5.92
N LYS A 89 -10.37 -11.00 -6.06
CA LYS A 89 -9.61 -10.88 -7.31
C LYS A 89 -9.99 -9.60 -8.07
N GLY A 90 -10.03 -8.48 -7.35
CA GLY A 90 -10.31 -7.13 -7.85
C GLY A 90 -11.79 -6.74 -7.97
N SER A 91 -12.74 -7.68 -7.84
CA SER A 91 -14.16 -7.41 -8.12
C SER A 91 -14.83 -6.41 -7.17
N HIS A 92 -14.29 -6.23 -5.97
CA HIS A 92 -14.77 -5.23 -5.01
C HIS A 92 -14.66 -3.78 -5.51
N MET A 93 -13.69 -3.48 -6.40
CA MET A 93 -13.49 -2.12 -6.88
C MET A 93 -14.47 -1.69 -7.97
N VAL A 94 -15.01 -2.63 -8.75
CA VAL A 94 -15.97 -2.33 -9.83
C VAL A 94 -17.16 -1.47 -9.36
N PRO A 95 -17.93 -1.85 -8.32
CA PRO A 95 -19.05 -1.03 -7.86
C PRO A 95 -18.59 0.33 -7.29
N ILE A 96 -17.39 0.41 -6.74
CA ILE A 96 -16.84 1.65 -6.19
C ILE A 96 -16.50 2.63 -7.32
N LEU A 97 -15.77 2.18 -8.34
CA LEU A 97 -15.42 3.01 -9.50
C LEU A 97 -16.66 3.50 -10.25
N ASN A 98 -17.67 2.65 -10.39
CA ASN A 98 -18.96 3.03 -10.97
C ASN A 98 -19.69 4.07 -10.10
N LYS A 99 -19.64 3.93 -8.76
CA LYS A 99 -20.28 4.88 -7.82
C LYS A 99 -19.58 6.24 -7.76
N ILE A 100 -18.25 6.25 -7.89
CA ILE A 100 -17.47 7.49 -8.01
C ILE A 100 -17.93 8.30 -9.22
N GLY A 101 -18.41 7.64 -10.27
CA GLY A 101 -18.84 8.27 -11.51
C GLY A 101 -17.67 8.55 -12.44
N THR A 102 -16.74 7.60 -12.56
CA THR A 102 -15.62 7.64 -13.51
C THR A 102 -16.14 7.62 -14.95
N ASP A 103 -15.64 8.50 -15.80
CA ASP A 103 -16.02 8.60 -17.21
C ASP A 103 -15.02 7.89 -18.14
N VAL A 104 -13.76 7.78 -17.73
CA VAL A 104 -12.70 7.10 -18.48
C VAL A 104 -11.56 6.68 -17.55
N ALA A 105 -10.97 5.50 -17.82
CA ALA A 105 -9.82 4.99 -17.09
C ALA A 105 -8.64 4.63 -18.01
N CYS A 106 -7.40 4.73 -17.53
CA CYS A 106 -6.24 4.08 -18.14
C CYS A 106 -5.99 2.72 -17.48
N VAL A 107 -5.43 1.77 -18.24
CA VAL A 107 -5.00 0.48 -17.68
C VAL A 107 -3.68 0.66 -16.92
N GLY A 108 -3.68 0.35 -15.63
CA GLY A 108 -2.48 0.24 -14.80
C GLY A 108 -1.88 -1.16 -14.83
N ASN A 109 -0.65 -1.31 -14.34
CA ASN A 109 0.05 -2.60 -14.37
C ASN A 109 -0.63 -3.58 -13.42
N HIS A 110 -1.06 -3.11 -12.25
CA HIS A 110 -1.67 -3.96 -11.25
C HIS A 110 -3.14 -4.30 -11.56
N ASP A 111 -3.74 -3.67 -12.58
CA ASP A 111 -5.05 -4.10 -13.09
C ASP A 111 -4.99 -5.46 -13.80
N LEU A 112 -3.79 -5.92 -14.18
CA LEU A 112 -3.54 -7.16 -14.90
C LEU A 112 -2.93 -8.27 -14.04
N ASP A 113 -2.72 -8.03 -12.73
CA ASP A 113 -2.06 -8.98 -11.84
C ASP A 113 -2.78 -10.33 -11.70
N PHE A 114 -4.11 -10.35 -11.85
CA PHE A 114 -4.91 -11.58 -11.88
C PHE A 114 -5.11 -12.15 -13.29
N GLY A 115 -4.34 -11.66 -14.25
CA GLY A 115 -4.35 -12.06 -15.65
C GLY A 115 -5.38 -11.34 -16.50
N VAL A 116 -5.12 -11.32 -17.81
CA VAL A 116 -5.90 -10.61 -18.84
C VAL A 116 -7.37 -11.02 -18.85
N LYS A 117 -7.68 -12.29 -18.56
CA LYS A 117 -9.06 -12.78 -18.53
C LYS A 117 -9.86 -12.16 -17.39
N GLN A 118 -9.26 -12.04 -16.21
CA GLN A 118 -9.93 -11.44 -15.06
C GLN A 118 -10.09 -9.94 -15.29
N TYR A 119 -9.05 -9.25 -15.76
CA TYR A 119 -9.12 -7.85 -16.16
C TYR A 119 -10.32 -7.60 -17.09
N ARG A 120 -10.44 -8.36 -18.19
CA ARG A 120 -11.57 -8.23 -19.14
C ARG A 120 -12.93 -8.43 -18.49
N ASN A 121 -13.05 -9.38 -17.56
CA ASN A 121 -14.29 -9.64 -16.85
C ASN A 121 -14.67 -8.47 -15.94
N LEU A 122 -13.70 -7.86 -15.24
CA LEU A 122 -13.94 -6.72 -14.37
C LEU A 122 -14.28 -5.46 -15.15
N THR A 123 -13.51 -5.14 -16.20
CA THR A 123 -13.73 -3.93 -17.01
C THR A 123 -15.02 -3.97 -17.81
N ALA A 124 -15.51 -5.16 -18.19
CA ALA A 124 -16.83 -5.32 -18.81
C ALA A 124 -17.99 -4.95 -17.87
N GLN A 125 -17.76 -4.91 -16.55
CA GLN A 125 -18.76 -4.50 -15.55
C GLN A 125 -18.63 -3.01 -15.15
N CYS A 126 -17.59 -2.32 -15.65
CA CYS A 126 -17.47 -0.88 -15.50
C CYS A 126 -18.39 -0.15 -16.48
N THR A 127 -18.95 0.99 -16.07
CA THR A 127 -19.83 1.81 -16.92
C THR A 127 -19.07 2.79 -17.83
N PHE A 128 -17.75 2.64 -17.90
CA PHE A 128 -16.82 3.53 -18.59
C PHE A 128 -15.73 2.73 -19.31
N PRO A 129 -15.13 3.27 -20.39
CA PRO A 129 -14.07 2.60 -21.12
C PRO A 129 -12.74 2.65 -20.36
N TRP A 130 -11.96 1.58 -20.54
CA TRP A 130 -10.56 1.50 -20.15
C TRP A 130 -9.66 1.65 -21.37
N LEU A 131 -8.62 2.47 -21.25
CA LEU A 131 -7.76 2.86 -22.35
C LEU A 131 -6.33 2.34 -22.20
N LEU A 132 -5.77 1.82 -23.30
CA LEU A 132 -4.37 1.44 -23.45
C LEU A 132 -4.03 1.43 -24.94
N ALA A 133 -3.30 2.42 -25.44
CA ALA A 133 -3.08 2.58 -26.88
C ALA A 133 -1.83 1.88 -27.41
N ASN A 134 -0.82 1.69 -26.54
CA ASN A 134 0.55 1.43 -26.96
C ASN A 134 1.13 0.09 -26.46
N VAL A 135 0.28 -0.80 -25.94
CA VAL A 135 0.62 -2.18 -25.59
C VAL A 135 -0.33 -3.10 -26.34
N ILE A 136 0.20 -3.85 -27.29
CA ILE A 136 -0.56 -4.65 -28.26
C ILE A 136 -0.39 -6.14 -27.95
N ASP A 137 -1.48 -6.89 -28.05
CA ASP A 137 -1.50 -8.34 -27.93
C ASP A 137 -1.76 -8.96 -29.31
N PRO A 138 -0.72 -9.48 -30.00
CA PRO A 138 -0.87 -10.09 -31.32
C PRO A 138 -1.82 -11.28 -31.36
N ALA A 139 -2.07 -11.94 -30.21
CA ALA A 139 -3.02 -13.04 -30.15
C ALA A 139 -4.48 -12.59 -30.28
N LEU A 140 -4.76 -11.30 -30.05
CA LEU A 140 -6.10 -10.70 -30.21
C LEU A 140 -6.33 -10.13 -31.61
N GLY A 141 -5.27 -10.01 -32.41
CA GLY A 141 -5.29 -9.49 -33.78
C GLY A 141 -4.23 -8.41 -34.00
N ASP A 142 -4.04 -8.03 -35.26
CA ASP A 142 -3.10 -6.97 -35.63
C ASP A 142 -3.52 -5.65 -34.98
N ASP A 143 -2.60 -5.05 -34.22
CA ASP A 143 -2.77 -3.73 -33.61
C ASP A 143 -3.95 -3.64 -32.60
N VAL A 144 -4.33 -4.77 -31.99
CA VAL A 144 -5.34 -4.83 -30.91
C VAL A 144 -4.69 -4.66 -29.53
N PRO A 145 -5.13 -3.69 -28.69
CA PRO A 145 -4.56 -3.52 -27.36
C PRO A 145 -4.75 -4.70 -26.42
N LEU A 146 -3.80 -4.85 -25.50
CA LEU A 146 -3.84 -5.84 -24.42
C LEU A 146 -5.16 -5.74 -23.65
N GLY A 147 -5.79 -6.90 -23.41
CA GLY A 147 -7.04 -6.98 -22.66
C GLY A 147 -8.27 -6.41 -23.37
N ASN A 148 -8.23 -6.18 -24.68
CA ASN A 148 -9.29 -5.51 -25.44
C ASN A 148 -9.61 -4.10 -24.92
N ALA A 149 -8.62 -3.43 -24.31
CA ALA A 149 -8.75 -2.01 -23.98
C ALA A 149 -8.94 -1.17 -25.25
N GLN A 150 -9.59 -0.02 -25.13
CA GLN A 150 -9.69 0.93 -26.24
C GLN A 150 -8.40 1.74 -26.34
N LYS A 151 -8.02 2.21 -27.54
CA LYS A 151 -6.86 3.10 -27.66
C LYS A 151 -7.19 4.52 -27.21
N THR A 152 -8.36 4.98 -27.64
CA THR A 152 -8.83 6.36 -27.48
C THR A 152 -10.34 6.37 -27.31
N VAL A 153 -10.88 7.42 -26.67
CA VAL A 153 -12.32 7.71 -26.65
C VAL A 153 -12.56 9.20 -26.87
N MET A 154 -13.71 9.54 -27.46
CA MET A 154 -14.20 10.92 -27.54
C MET A 154 -15.28 11.13 -26.47
N LEU A 155 -15.02 12.00 -25.50
CA LEU A 155 -16.04 12.46 -24.56
C LEU A 155 -16.66 13.77 -25.06
N THR A 156 -17.93 14.01 -24.73
CA THR A 156 -18.62 15.27 -25.04
C THR A 156 -19.13 15.89 -23.76
N SER A 157 -18.65 17.09 -23.44
CA SER A 157 -19.09 17.86 -22.29
C SER A 157 -20.55 18.30 -22.43
N SER A 158 -21.18 18.68 -21.31
CA SER A 158 -22.57 19.14 -21.28
C SER A 158 -22.82 20.42 -22.09
N ASN A 159 -21.77 21.21 -22.37
CA ASN A 159 -21.80 22.38 -23.24
C ASN A 159 -21.39 22.07 -24.70
N GLY A 160 -21.27 20.80 -25.07
CA GLY A 160 -20.99 20.35 -26.44
C GLY A 160 -19.52 20.27 -26.82
N ILE A 161 -18.61 20.70 -25.94
CA ILE A 161 -17.16 20.64 -26.20
C ILE A 161 -16.70 19.19 -26.27
N LYS A 162 -15.93 18.85 -27.30
CA LYS A 162 -15.41 17.51 -27.54
C LYS A 162 -14.00 17.33 -26.98
N ILE A 163 -13.82 16.30 -26.15
CA ILE A 163 -12.57 15.95 -25.48
C ILE A 163 -12.05 14.64 -26.08
N GLY A 164 -10.90 14.71 -26.76
CA GLY A 164 -10.22 13.51 -27.23
C GLY A 164 -9.33 12.95 -26.12
N VAL A 165 -9.53 11.69 -25.76
CA VAL A 165 -8.78 11.02 -24.68
C VAL A 165 -7.96 9.86 -25.25
N ILE A 166 -6.70 9.74 -24.84
CA ILE A 166 -5.80 8.63 -25.19
C ILE A 166 -5.23 7.96 -23.93
N GLY A 167 -5.18 6.62 -23.91
CA GLY A 167 -4.57 5.84 -22.82
C GLY A 167 -3.13 5.43 -23.14
N LEU A 168 -2.18 5.62 -22.23
CA LEU A 168 -0.76 5.32 -22.48
C LEU A 168 -0.07 4.67 -21.26
N ALA A 169 0.79 3.68 -21.50
CA ALA A 169 1.64 3.06 -20.49
C ALA A 169 3.14 3.17 -20.85
N GLU A 170 4.03 3.05 -19.87
CA GLU A 170 5.48 3.07 -20.11
C GLU A 170 6.01 1.69 -20.53
N ARG A 171 7.30 1.56 -20.88
CA ARG A 171 7.85 0.27 -21.30
C ARG A 171 8.07 -0.63 -20.09
N GLU A 172 8.67 -0.06 -19.06
CA GLU A 172 9.05 -0.68 -17.79
C GLU A 172 7.83 -1.24 -17.04
N TRP A 173 6.65 -0.68 -17.32
CA TRP A 173 5.34 -1.19 -16.91
C TRP A 173 5.13 -2.67 -17.22
N LEU A 174 5.71 -3.20 -18.31
CA LEU A 174 5.58 -4.63 -18.65
C LEU A 174 6.33 -5.53 -17.66
N ASP A 175 7.43 -5.04 -17.10
CA ASP A 175 8.29 -5.81 -16.21
C ASP A 175 7.72 -5.90 -14.78
N THR A 176 6.75 -5.03 -14.44
CA THR A 176 6.10 -4.98 -13.12
C THR A 176 4.84 -5.83 -13.02
N ILE A 177 4.42 -6.47 -14.11
CA ILE A 177 3.21 -7.30 -14.16
C ILE A 177 3.56 -8.76 -13.89
N ASN A 178 2.84 -9.38 -12.96
CA ASN A 178 3.11 -10.77 -12.54
C ASN A 178 3.05 -11.77 -13.69
N SER A 179 2.05 -11.65 -14.56
CA SER A 179 1.83 -12.57 -15.68
C SER A 179 1.27 -11.84 -16.89
N LEU A 180 2.02 -11.89 -17.99
CA LEU A 180 1.59 -11.40 -19.30
C LEU A 180 1.61 -12.54 -20.31
N PRO A 181 0.73 -12.51 -21.33
CA PRO A 181 0.86 -13.38 -22.48
C PRO A 181 2.24 -13.21 -23.14
N PRO A 182 2.79 -14.26 -23.78
CA PRO A 182 4.02 -14.11 -24.54
C PRO A 182 3.80 -13.25 -25.79
N GLY A 183 4.85 -12.55 -26.24
CA GLY A 183 4.82 -11.83 -27.52
C GLY A 183 4.12 -10.47 -27.52
N ILE A 184 3.87 -9.87 -26.35
CA ILE A 184 3.33 -8.51 -26.24
C ILE A 184 4.25 -7.50 -26.95
N ILE A 185 3.63 -6.62 -27.74
CA ILE A 185 4.35 -5.58 -28.50
C ILE A 185 4.13 -4.24 -27.82
N TYR A 186 5.23 -3.65 -27.33
CA TYR A 186 5.24 -2.28 -26.85
C TYR A 186 5.55 -1.29 -27.97
N LYS A 187 4.72 -0.26 -28.10
CA LYS A 187 4.99 0.93 -28.92
C LYS A 187 5.32 2.11 -27.99
N SER A 188 6.24 2.98 -28.42
CA SER A 188 6.56 4.19 -27.66
C SER A 188 5.32 5.05 -27.44
N ALA A 189 5.08 5.49 -26.21
CA ALA A 189 3.94 6.35 -25.87
C ALA A 189 3.91 7.63 -26.71
N SER A 190 5.03 8.34 -26.84
CA SER A 190 5.10 9.57 -27.66
C SER A 190 4.89 9.31 -29.16
N ALA A 191 5.34 8.16 -29.67
CA ALA A 191 5.12 7.80 -31.07
C ALA A 191 3.63 7.50 -31.32
N THR A 192 3.02 6.72 -30.42
CA THR A 192 1.58 6.37 -30.47
C THR A 192 0.70 7.62 -30.36
N ALA A 193 1.05 8.56 -29.47
CA ALA A 193 0.36 9.84 -29.36
C ALA A 193 0.42 10.65 -30.68
N LYS A 194 1.60 10.73 -31.31
CA LYS A 194 1.78 11.42 -32.61
C LYS A 194 0.98 10.79 -33.75
N GLU A 195 0.78 9.47 -33.69
CA GLU A 195 -0.01 8.72 -34.67
C GLU A 195 -1.52 8.94 -34.50
N LEU A 196 -2.04 8.80 -33.27
CA LEU A 196 -3.49 8.72 -33.03
C LEU A 196 -4.17 10.09 -32.83
N ILE A 197 -3.48 11.06 -32.20
CA ILE A 197 -4.06 12.37 -31.88
C ILE A 197 -4.55 13.14 -33.12
N PRO A 198 -3.85 13.16 -34.28
CA PRO A 198 -4.37 13.79 -35.49
C PRO A 198 -5.74 13.24 -35.92
N GLY A 199 -6.00 11.95 -35.67
CA GLY A 199 -7.30 11.33 -35.89
C GLY A 199 -8.40 11.91 -34.99
N LEU A 200 -8.12 12.06 -33.68
CA LEU A 200 -9.04 12.68 -32.73
C LEU A 200 -9.35 14.14 -33.09
N LYS A 201 -8.33 14.91 -33.49
CA LYS A 201 -8.52 16.30 -33.96
C LYS A 201 -9.41 16.37 -35.21
N ARG A 202 -9.23 15.46 -36.18
CA ARG A 202 -10.11 15.38 -37.37
C ARG A 202 -11.56 15.01 -37.02
N GLN A 203 -11.77 14.24 -35.94
CA GLN A 203 -13.10 13.93 -35.42
C GLN A 203 -13.74 15.09 -34.62
N GLY A 204 -13.00 16.19 -34.46
CA GLY A 204 -13.46 17.43 -33.83
C GLY A 204 -13.09 17.56 -32.36
N ALA A 205 -12.10 16.82 -31.84
CA ALA A 205 -11.58 17.08 -30.50
C ALA A 205 -11.01 18.51 -30.38
N GLU A 206 -11.50 19.27 -29.41
CA GLU A 206 -11.08 20.65 -29.13
C GLU A 206 -10.02 20.73 -28.03
N ILE A 207 -9.95 19.69 -27.19
CA ILE A 207 -8.93 19.47 -26.17
C ILE A 207 -8.48 18.01 -26.23
N ILE A 208 -7.19 17.77 -26.01
CA ILE A 208 -6.60 16.44 -25.93
C ILE A 208 -6.08 16.18 -24.52
N VAL A 209 -6.64 15.15 -23.89
CA VAL A 209 -6.25 14.66 -22.57
C VAL A 209 -5.56 13.31 -22.74
N ALA A 210 -4.33 13.17 -22.26
CA ALA A 210 -3.72 11.86 -22.09
C ALA A 210 -3.98 11.38 -20.66
N VAL A 211 -4.57 10.20 -20.53
CA VAL A 211 -4.64 9.48 -19.24
C VAL A 211 -3.55 8.42 -19.31
N SER A 212 -2.56 8.50 -18.45
CA SER A 212 -1.35 7.67 -18.53
C SER A 212 -1.09 6.92 -17.23
N HIS A 213 -0.61 5.69 -17.36
CA HIS A 213 -0.05 4.91 -16.26
C HIS A 213 1.45 4.75 -16.47
N GLN A 214 2.17 5.86 -16.30
CA GLN A 214 3.61 5.98 -16.46
C GLN A 214 4.19 6.69 -15.24
N ARG A 215 5.51 6.64 -15.06
CA ARG A 215 6.20 7.45 -14.05
C ARG A 215 6.36 8.90 -14.49
N GLU A 216 6.60 9.77 -13.52
CA GLU A 216 6.75 11.20 -13.74
C GLU A 216 7.81 11.54 -14.80
N PRO A 217 9.01 10.91 -14.81
CA PRO A 217 9.99 11.16 -15.85
C PRO A 217 9.48 10.81 -17.26
N ASN A 218 8.68 9.75 -17.39
CA ASN A 218 8.15 9.31 -18.68
C ASN A 218 6.95 10.16 -19.15
N ASP A 219 6.14 10.68 -18.23
CA ASP A 219 5.11 11.67 -18.56
C ASP A 219 5.74 13.03 -18.93
N ASN A 220 6.76 13.48 -18.20
CA ASN A 220 7.49 14.70 -18.53
C ASN A 220 8.14 14.56 -19.92
N LYS A 221 8.77 13.42 -20.21
CA LYS A 221 9.30 13.09 -21.55
C LYS A 221 8.22 13.03 -22.63
N LEU A 222 7.02 12.54 -22.31
CA LEU A 222 5.88 12.58 -23.21
C LEU A 222 5.51 14.04 -23.53
N ALA A 223 5.32 14.87 -22.50
CA ALA A 223 5.07 16.30 -22.63
C ALA A 223 6.15 17.04 -23.42
N GLU A 224 7.44 16.77 -23.18
CA GLU A 224 8.53 17.35 -23.99
C GLU A 224 8.38 17.02 -25.48
N LYS A 225 8.05 15.77 -25.80
CA LYS A 225 8.01 15.27 -27.19
C LYS A 225 6.72 15.59 -27.94
N THR A 226 5.63 15.93 -27.24
CA THR A 226 4.30 16.16 -27.83
C THR A 226 3.66 17.50 -27.45
N GLY A 227 4.23 18.22 -26.48
CA GLY A 227 3.55 19.27 -25.75
C GLY A 227 3.20 20.52 -26.57
N GLY A 228 2.14 21.19 -26.13
CA GLY A 228 1.64 22.46 -26.67
C GLY A 228 1.01 22.38 -28.08
N GLY A 229 1.38 21.37 -28.86
CA GLY A 229 0.87 21.11 -30.21
C GLY A 229 -0.06 19.89 -30.32
N LEU A 230 0.09 18.88 -29.46
CA LEU A 230 -0.72 17.64 -29.53
C LEU A 230 -1.53 17.33 -28.27
N ILE A 231 -0.94 17.45 -27.08
CA ILE A 231 -1.58 17.14 -25.80
C ILE A 231 -1.67 18.43 -24.97
N ASP A 232 -2.84 18.70 -24.39
CA ASP A 232 -3.06 19.90 -23.55
C ASP A 232 -2.79 19.60 -22.06
N ILE A 233 -3.17 18.41 -21.60
CA ILE A 233 -2.94 17.94 -20.22
C ILE A 233 -2.70 16.42 -20.20
N ILE A 234 -1.74 16.01 -19.37
CA ILE A 234 -1.44 14.61 -19.03
C ILE A 234 -1.89 14.39 -17.58
N LEU A 235 -2.77 13.42 -17.41
CA LEU A 235 -3.26 12.92 -16.13
C LEU A 235 -2.60 11.57 -15.89
N GLY A 236 -1.63 11.53 -14.98
CA GLY A 236 -0.73 10.39 -14.76
C GLY A 236 -1.02 9.59 -13.48
N GLY A 237 -0.25 8.53 -13.26
CA GLY A 237 -0.31 7.66 -12.08
C GLY A 237 1.04 6.98 -11.75
N HIS A 238 0.99 5.76 -11.24
CA HIS A 238 2.09 4.82 -10.98
C HIS A 238 3.06 5.16 -9.84
N ASP A 239 3.35 6.43 -9.56
CA ASP A 239 4.37 6.83 -8.58
C ASP A 239 3.88 7.02 -7.13
N HIS A 240 2.56 6.98 -6.90
CA HIS A 240 1.90 7.08 -5.58
C HIS A 240 2.12 8.39 -4.80
N TYR A 241 2.56 9.45 -5.45
CA TYR A 241 2.65 10.78 -4.85
C TYR A 241 1.91 11.84 -5.66
N TYR A 242 1.54 12.91 -4.97
CA TYR A 242 0.96 14.08 -5.61
C TYR A 242 2.06 14.95 -6.22
N ALA A 243 1.94 15.27 -7.50
CA ALA A 243 2.85 16.20 -8.16
C ALA A 243 2.19 16.89 -9.35
N HIS A 244 2.68 18.09 -9.64
CA HIS A 244 2.32 18.86 -10.81
C HIS A 244 3.58 19.45 -11.44
N SER A 245 3.68 19.35 -12.76
CA SER A 245 4.69 20.03 -13.56
C SER A 245 4.04 20.67 -14.79
N PHE A 246 4.71 21.68 -15.36
CA PHE A 246 4.29 22.31 -16.61
C PHE A 246 5.44 22.25 -17.60
N VAL A 247 5.29 21.41 -18.63
CA VAL A 247 6.37 21.03 -19.53
C VAL A 247 5.94 21.25 -20.98
N ASN A 248 6.69 22.07 -21.71
CA ASN A 248 6.46 22.38 -23.12
C ASN A 248 4.98 22.73 -23.43
N GLY A 249 4.35 23.57 -22.62
CA GLY A 249 2.95 23.99 -22.81
C GLY A 249 1.89 22.98 -22.37
N THR A 250 2.28 21.88 -21.71
CA THR A 250 1.38 20.81 -21.26
C THR A 250 1.44 20.67 -19.74
N HIS A 251 0.30 20.56 -19.09
CA HIS A 251 0.24 20.23 -17.66
C HIS A 251 0.44 18.73 -17.46
N VAL A 252 1.29 18.33 -16.52
CA VAL A 252 1.45 16.94 -16.10
C VAL A 252 1.03 16.85 -14.63
N LEU A 253 0.01 16.05 -14.34
CA LEU A 253 -0.64 16.01 -13.03
C LEU A 253 -0.75 14.58 -12.51
N ARG A 254 -0.39 14.39 -11.24
CA ARG A 254 -0.63 13.20 -10.43
C ARG A 254 -1.40 13.58 -9.19
N SER A 255 -2.33 12.72 -8.79
CA SER A 255 -3.29 12.99 -7.73
C SER A 255 -3.11 12.10 -6.50
N GLY A 256 -1.89 11.63 -6.23
CA GLY A 256 -1.59 10.87 -5.01
C GLY A 256 -1.79 9.37 -5.16
N THR A 257 -2.43 8.75 -4.17
CA THR A 257 -2.74 7.32 -4.10
C THR A 257 -3.85 7.04 -3.06
N ASP A 258 -4.45 5.85 -3.09
CA ASP A 258 -5.33 5.26 -2.05
C ASP A 258 -6.47 6.17 -1.59
N PHE A 259 -7.05 6.92 -2.52
CA PHE A 259 -8.09 7.90 -2.26
C PHE A 259 -7.69 8.97 -1.23
N LYS A 260 -6.40 9.13 -0.93
CA LYS A 260 -5.89 10.13 0.03
C LYS A 260 -5.94 11.55 -0.54
N GLN A 261 -5.87 11.66 -1.87
CA GLN A 261 -5.93 12.91 -2.59
C GLN A 261 -6.78 12.78 -3.85
N LEU A 262 -7.29 13.93 -4.31
CA LEU A 262 -7.85 14.09 -5.64
C LEU A 262 -7.52 15.50 -6.18
N SER A 263 -7.61 15.66 -7.50
CA SER A 263 -7.47 16.97 -8.13
C SER A 263 -8.76 17.41 -8.80
N HIS A 264 -9.19 18.63 -8.52
CA HIS A 264 -10.21 19.35 -9.31
C HIS A 264 -9.49 20.27 -10.29
N VAL A 265 -9.75 20.10 -11.58
CA VAL A 265 -9.15 20.89 -12.65
C VAL A 265 -10.23 21.68 -13.36
N GLU A 266 -10.06 22.99 -13.44
CA GLU A 266 -10.91 23.89 -14.20
C GLU A 266 -10.15 24.32 -15.45
N ALA A 267 -10.79 24.33 -16.62
CA ALA A 267 -10.15 24.71 -17.87
C ALA A 267 -10.94 25.75 -18.65
N TRP A 268 -10.23 26.70 -19.26
CA TRP A 268 -10.76 27.79 -20.08
C TRP A 268 -10.10 27.79 -21.45
N ARG A 269 -10.89 28.02 -22.49
CA ARG A 269 -10.38 28.18 -23.86
C ARG A 269 -9.66 29.51 -23.98
N LYS A 270 -8.48 29.51 -24.59
CA LYS A 270 -7.72 30.74 -24.86
C LYS A 270 -8.42 31.54 -25.99
N PRO A 271 -8.82 32.81 -25.75
CA PRO A 271 -9.54 33.60 -26.76
C PRO A 271 -8.68 33.96 -27.99
N GLU A 272 -7.39 34.19 -27.78
CA GLU A 272 -6.48 34.78 -28.78
C GLU A 272 -5.53 33.76 -29.44
N ARG A 273 -5.51 32.51 -28.97
CA ARG A 273 -4.63 31.44 -29.49
C ARG A 273 -5.25 30.05 -29.29
N GLN A 274 -4.83 29.08 -30.09
CA GLN A 274 -5.19 27.67 -29.85
C GLN A 274 -4.58 27.21 -28.51
N GLY A 275 -5.40 26.61 -27.65
CA GLY A 275 -4.98 26.01 -26.38
C GLY A 275 -5.91 26.35 -25.21
N TRP A 276 -5.51 25.90 -24.02
CA TRP A 276 -6.30 25.98 -22.79
C TRP A 276 -5.49 26.57 -21.64
N ASP A 277 -6.15 27.32 -20.76
CA ASP A 277 -5.64 27.71 -19.44
C ASP A 277 -6.29 26.82 -18.39
N PHE A 278 -5.53 26.45 -17.36
CA PHE A 278 -5.97 25.52 -16.32
C PHE A 278 -5.80 26.11 -14.94
N ARG A 279 -6.75 25.86 -14.04
CA ARG A 279 -6.57 25.98 -12.59
C ARG A 279 -6.61 24.56 -12.02
N ILE A 280 -5.62 24.22 -11.21
CA ILE A 280 -5.50 22.89 -10.58
C ILE A 280 -5.56 23.07 -9.08
N THR A 281 -6.54 22.41 -8.47
CA THR A 281 -6.75 22.41 -7.03
C THR A 281 -6.60 21.00 -6.49
N ARG A 282 -5.69 20.82 -5.51
CA ARG A 282 -5.54 19.61 -4.73
C ARG A 282 -6.54 19.58 -3.58
N ARG A 283 -7.11 18.41 -3.31
CA ARG A 283 -7.89 18.13 -2.11
C ARG A 283 -7.35 16.92 -1.39
N ASP A 284 -7.02 17.12 -0.14
CA ASP A 284 -6.64 16.05 0.78
C ASP A 284 -7.91 15.48 1.43
N VAL A 285 -8.02 14.15 1.43
CA VAL A 285 -9.15 13.44 2.01
C VAL A 285 -8.85 13.19 3.49
N VAL A 286 -9.13 14.21 4.30
CA VAL A 286 -8.82 14.22 5.73
C VAL A 286 -9.94 13.68 6.60
N SER A 287 -9.64 13.30 7.84
CA SER A 287 -10.60 12.64 8.75
C SER A 287 -11.84 13.47 9.06
N SER A 288 -11.70 14.81 9.00
CA SER A 288 -12.79 15.79 9.21
C SER A 288 -13.79 15.85 8.06
N VAL A 289 -13.46 15.33 6.86
CA VAL A 289 -14.41 15.20 5.76
C VAL A 289 -15.51 14.21 6.16
N PRO A 290 -16.80 14.59 6.07
CA PRO A 290 -17.91 13.68 6.37
C PRO A 290 -17.90 12.45 5.45
N GLN A 291 -18.33 11.31 5.96
CA GLN A 291 -18.45 10.08 5.17
C GLN A 291 -19.80 10.03 4.43
N ASP A 292 -19.77 9.63 3.16
CA ASP A 292 -20.98 9.35 2.38
C ASP A 292 -21.64 8.05 2.87
N ALA A 293 -22.88 8.14 3.37
CA ALA A 293 -23.57 7.01 3.99
C ALA A 293 -23.76 5.81 3.04
N GLU A 294 -24.02 6.06 1.76
CA GLU A 294 -24.16 4.98 0.77
C GLU A 294 -22.83 4.30 0.48
N ALA A 295 -21.74 5.06 0.39
CA ALA A 295 -20.40 4.51 0.24
C ALA A 295 -19.95 3.73 1.48
N VAL A 296 -20.28 4.19 2.70
CA VAL A 296 -20.04 3.41 3.93
C VAL A 296 -20.76 2.07 3.86
N ASN A 297 -22.02 2.05 3.47
CA ASN A 297 -22.79 0.80 3.33
C ASN A 297 -22.22 -0.11 2.23
N LEU A 298 -21.76 0.47 1.12
CA LEU A 298 -21.12 -0.28 0.03
C LEU A 298 -19.81 -0.93 0.51
N VAL A 299 -18.91 -0.15 1.11
CA VAL A 299 -17.63 -0.65 1.64
C VAL A 299 -17.90 -1.70 2.72
N GLY A 300 -18.79 -1.42 3.67
CA GLY A 300 -19.16 -2.37 4.72
C GLY A 300 -19.72 -3.68 4.15
N GLY A 301 -20.57 -3.62 3.11
CA GLY A 301 -21.07 -4.83 2.43
C GLY A 301 -19.97 -5.66 1.77
N LEU A 302 -18.96 -5.00 1.18
CA LEU A 302 -17.82 -5.64 0.53
C LEU A 302 -16.82 -6.22 1.54
N THR A 303 -16.58 -5.53 2.66
CA THR A 303 -15.54 -5.89 3.64
C THR A 303 -16.05 -6.70 4.83
N LYS A 304 -17.37 -6.76 5.11
CA LYS A 304 -17.92 -7.40 6.33
C LYS A 304 -17.34 -8.79 6.63
N LYS A 305 -17.33 -9.69 5.62
CA LYS A 305 -16.83 -11.07 5.78
C LYS A 305 -15.30 -11.13 5.93
N LEU A 306 -14.60 -10.13 5.44
CA LEU A 306 -13.15 -9.99 5.54
C LEU A 306 -12.78 -9.42 6.92
N ALA A 307 -13.40 -8.33 7.35
CA ALA A 307 -13.10 -7.58 8.57
C ALA A 307 -13.09 -8.46 9.83
N GLU A 308 -14.13 -9.30 10.03
CA GLU A 308 -14.24 -10.19 11.20
C GLU A 308 -13.04 -11.13 11.39
N LYS A 309 -12.38 -11.53 10.29
CA LYS A 309 -11.19 -12.40 10.35
C LYS A 309 -9.89 -11.60 10.46
N LEU A 310 -9.88 -10.40 9.91
CA LEU A 310 -8.67 -9.60 9.70
C LEU A 310 -8.36 -8.62 10.83
N ASP A 311 -9.38 -8.22 11.61
CA ASP A 311 -9.20 -7.36 12.78
C ASP A 311 -8.63 -8.09 13.99
N LYS A 312 -8.37 -9.40 13.87
CA LYS A 312 -7.75 -10.18 14.94
C LYS A 312 -6.35 -9.63 15.25
N PRO A 313 -6.03 -9.33 16.52
CA PRO A 313 -4.71 -8.88 16.91
C PRO A 313 -3.71 -10.03 16.72
N ILE A 314 -2.58 -9.74 16.12
CA ILE A 314 -1.49 -10.70 15.89
C ILE A 314 -0.30 -10.42 16.80
N GLY A 315 0.01 -9.15 17.08
CA GLY A 315 1.18 -8.75 17.83
C GLY A 315 1.14 -7.29 18.22
N TYR A 316 2.27 -6.78 18.69
CA TYR A 316 2.42 -5.39 19.10
C TYR A 316 3.75 -4.85 18.58
N THR A 317 3.78 -3.57 18.19
CA THR A 317 5.01 -2.85 17.85
C THR A 317 5.19 -1.67 18.80
N ALA A 318 6.39 -1.50 19.36
CA ALA A 318 6.74 -0.37 20.22
C ALA A 318 7.34 0.80 19.43
N ALA A 319 7.75 0.56 18.18
CA ALA A 319 8.25 1.57 17.27
C ALA A 319 7.29 1.74 16.07
N PRO A 320 7.20 2.95 15.48
CA PRO A 320 6.50 3.13 14.22
C PRO A 320 7.16 2.31 13.11
N LEU A 321 6.40 1.59 12.29
CA LEU A 321 6.91 0.81 11.16
C LEU A 321 6.68 1.58 9.87
N ASP A 322 7.76 2.03 9.20
CA ASP A 322 7.65 2.86 8.00
C ASP A 322 7.52 2.00 6.74
N ALA A 323 6.30 1.84 6.25
CA ALA A 323 5.97 1.10 5.03
C ALA A 323 5.63 2.03 3.85
N ARG A 324 5.93 3.34 3.95
CA ARG A 324 5.62 4.31 2.89
C ARG A 324 6.35 3.96 1.61
N PHE A 325 5.66 4.07 0.47
CA PHE A 325 6.21 3.79 -0.86
C PHE A 325 7.51 4.55 -1.11
N THR A 326 7.54 5.84 -0.79
CA THR A 326 8.71 6.71 -0.98
C THR A 326 9.88 6.30 -0.09
N THR A 327 9.64 5.87 1.15
CA THR A 327 10.71 5.41 2.06
C THR A 327 11.31 4.10 1.55
N VAL A 328 10.48 3.06 1.41
CA VAL A 328 10.99 1.70 1.17
C VAL A 328 11.72 1.59 -0.17
N ARG A 329 11.41 2.46 -1.14
CA ARG A 329 12.02 2.48 -2.48
C ARG A 329 13.21 3.41 -2.65
N THR A 330 13.60 4.17 -1.61
CA THR A 330 14.73 5.12 -1.70
C THR A 330 15.77 4.95 -0.62
N LYS A 331 15.42 4.30 0.50
CA LYS A 331 16.30 4.15 1.66
C LYS A 331 15.91 2.94 2.49
N GLU A 332 16.77 2.63 3.46
CA GLU A 332 16.52 1.60 4.47
C GLU A 332 15.22 1.91 5.26
N SER A 333 14.36 0.90 5.39
CA SER A 333 13.17 0.94 6.25
C SER A 333 13.33 -0.05 7.40
N ASN A 334 12.89 0.34 8.59
CA ASN A 334 12.89 -0.55 9.75
C ASN A 334 11.96 -1.77 9.56
N LEU A 335 10.85 -1.61 8.83
CA LEU A 335 9.99 -2.72 8.44
C LEU A 335 10.69 -3.64 7.44
N GLY A 336 11.40 -3.05 6.47
CA GLY A 336 12.23 -3.79 5.52
C GLY A 336 13.28 -4.66 6.21
N ASN A 337 13.99 -4.08 7.19
CA ASN A 337 14.97 -4.80 8.01
C ASN A 337 14.35 -5.98 8.74
N PHE A 338 13.25 -5.75 9.47
CA PHE A 338 12.56 -6.78 10.24
C PHE A 338 12.13 -7.97 9.37
N VAL A 339 11.54 -7.69 8.20
CA VAL A 339 11.06 -8.74 7.30
C VAL A 339 12.22 -9.49 6.66
N CYS A 340 13.26 -8.81 6.20
CA CYS A 340 14.45 -9.46 5.64
C CYS A 340 15.15 -10.33 6.69
N ASP A 341 15.25 -9.87 7.93
CA ASP A 341 15.83 -10.66 9.03
C ASP A 341 14.99 -11.90 9.31
N LEU A 342 13.68 -11.74 9.38
CA LEU A 342 12.77 -12.85 9.63
C LEU A 342 12.85 -13.89 8.50
N MET A 343 12.89 -13.47 7.24
CA MET A 343 13.09 -14.36 6.08
C MET A 343 14.43 -15.09 6.17
N ARG A 344 15.53 -14.35 6.41
CA ARG A 344 16.88 -14.92 6.53
C ARG A 344 16.96 -15.96 7.64
N PHE A 345 16.45 -15.65 8.83
CA PHE A 345 16.49 -16.56 9.97
C PHE A 345 15.56 -17.77 9.80
N TYR A 346 14.41 -17.61 9.13
CA TYR A 346 13.49 -18.72 8.89
C TYR A 346 14.11 -19.84 8.04
N TYR A 347 14.93 -19.47 7.06
CA TYR A 347 15.63 -20.38 6.15
C TYR A 347 17.10 -20.61 6.50
N GLU A 348 17.58 -20.05 7.61
CA GLU A 348 18.99 -20.14 8.04
C GLU A 348 19.96 -19.71 6.92
N GLY A 349 19.57 -18.70 6.14
CA GLY A 349 20.35 -18.16 5.03
C GLY A 349 21.50 -17.26 5.47
N ASP A 350 22.49 -17.10 4.59
CA ASP A 350 23.66 -16.29 4.88
C ASP A 350 23.32 -14.79 4.78
N CYS A 351 22.45 -14.42 3.84
CA CYS A 351 21.96 -13.06 3.63
C CYS A 351 20.54 -13.06 3.02
N CYS A 352 19.89 -11.90 3.01
CA CYS A 352 18.58 -11.71 2.35
C CYS A 352 18.56 -10.42 1.55
N ILE A 353 17.96 -10.47 0.36
CA ILE A 353 17.62 -9.30 -0.46
C ILE A 353 16.15 -9.42 -0.85
N MET A 354 15.40 -8.36 -0.59
CA MET A 354 14.00 -8.24 -0.98
C MET A 354 13.81 -6.92 -1.74
N ALA A 355 13.29 -7.01 -2.96
CA ALA A 355 12.87 -5.84 -3.72
C ALA A 355 11.78 -5.10 -2.92
N SER A 356 11.98 -3.81 -2.67
CA SER A 356 11.10 -2.96 -1.87
C SER A 356 9.66 -2.87 -2.41
N GLY A 357 9.45 -3.12 -3.70
CA GLY A 357 8.13 -3.27 -4.33
C GLY A 357 7.26 -4.35 -3.66
N THR A 358 7.85 -5.24 -2.86
CA THR A 358 7.18 -6.21 -1.99
C THR A 358 6.33 -5.57 -0.89
N ILE A 359 6.78 -4.43 -0.35
CA ILE A 359 6.15 -3.75 0.78
C ILE A 359 5.12 -2.76 0.23
N ARG A 360 3.82 -3.01 0.49
CA ARG A 360 2.69 -2.28 -0.09
C ARG A 360 1.84 -1.49 0.91
N GLY A 361 2.28 -1.39 2.16
CA GLY A 361 1.47 -0.76 3.20
C GLY A 361 1.18 0.72 3.00
N ASP A 362 2.03 1.43 2.24
CA ASP A 362 2.01 2.87 1.96
C ASP A 362 1.59 3.78 3.14
N GLN A 363 2.06 3.43 4.33
CA GLN A 363 1.75 4.17 5.55
C GLN A 363 2.80 3.92 6.62
N ILE A 364 2.71 4.69 7.69
CA ILE A 364 3.44 4.40 8.92
C ILE A 364 2.46 3.70 9.86
N TYR A 365 2.76 2.45 10.20
CA TYR A 365 2.00 1.76 11.24
C TYR A 365 2.46 2.30 12.61
N PRO A 366 1.59 2.96 13.38
CA PRO A 366 1.98 3.56 14.66
C PRO A 366 2.34 2.48 15.70
N PRO A 367 3.08 2.85 16.75
CA PRO A 367 3.22 2.00 17.94
C PRO A 367 1.85 1.54 18.45
N GLY A 368 1.71 0.25 18.74
CA GLY A 368 0.43 -0.33 19.13
C GLY A 368 0.22 -1.75 18.64
N VAL A 369 -1.05 -2.14 18.66
CA VAL A 369 -1.50 -3.47 18.24
C VAL A 369 -1.38 -3.60 16.71
N LEU A 370 -0.67 -4.63 16.28
CA LEU A 370 -0.69 -5.11 14.90
C LEU A 370 -1.82 -6.13 14.73
N ARG A 371 -2.57 -6.02 13.65
CA ARG A 371 -3.69 -6.90 13.27
C ARG A 371 -3.32 -7.73 12.04
N VAL A 372 -4.09 -8.80 11.78
CA VAL A 372 -3.89 -9.62 10.57
C VAL A 372 -3.97 -8.76 9.31
N ARG A 373 -4.90 -7.80 9.26
CA ARG A 373 -5.04 -6.86 8.14
C ARG A 373 -3.75 -6.09 7.85
N ASP A 374 -2.99 -5.71 8.87
CA ASP A 374 -1.79 -4.89 8.70
C ASP A 374 -0.70 -5.67 7.96
N ILE A 375 -0.49 -6.96 8.32
CA ILE A 375 0.42 -7.83 7.58
C ILE A 375 -0.03 -8.01 6.14
N VAL A 376 -1.32 -8.32 5.93
CA VAL A 376 -1.78 -8.69 4.59
C VAL A 376 -1.84 -7.48 3.67
N ASN A 377 -2.21 -6.30 4.18
CA ASN A 377 -2.11 -5.05 3.44
C ASN A 377 -0.65 -4.74 3.08
N CYS A 378 0.27 -4.98 4.00
CA CYS A 378 1.68 -4.69 3.76
C CYS A 378 2.35 -5.69 2.81
N PHE A 379 1.94 -6.96 2.84
CA PHE A 379 2.48 -8.05 2.01
C PHE A 379 1.35 -8.80 1.28
N PRO A 380 0.71 -8.16 0.29
CA PRO A 380 -0.48 -8.70 -0.38
C PRO A 380 -0.16 -9.76 -1.44
N PHE A 381 1.09 -9.82 -1.89
CA PHE A 381 1.49 -10.76 -2.93
C PHE A 381 1.64 -12.19 -2.39
N GLU A 382 1.13 -13.15 -3.15
CA GLU A 382 1.22 -14.59 -2.86
C GLU A 382 2.51 -15.23 -3.42
N ASP A 383 3.57 -14.44 -3.61
CA ASP A 383 4.86 -14.92 -4.11
C ASP A 383 5.68 -15.52 -2.97
N PRO A 384 6.13 -16.78 -3.09
CA PRO A 384 6.83 -17.50 -2.02
C PRO A 384 8.27 -17.00 -1.84
N VAL A 385 8.78 -17.18 -0.62
CA VAL A 385 10.20 -17.00 -0.31
C VAL A 385 10.98 -18.20 -0.83
N VAL A 386 12.00 -17.92 -1.64
CA VAL A 386 12.92 -18.92 -2.20
C VAL A 386 14.31 -18.75 -1.60
N VAL A 387 15.11 -19.81 -1.68
CA VAL A 387 16.51 -19.80 -1.26
C VAL A 387 17.35 -20.26 -2.44
N MET A 388 18.35 -19.47 -2.80
CA MET A 388 19.23 -19.75 -3.93
C MET A 388 20.70 -19.71 -3.52
N GLN A 389 21.49 -20.56 -4.16
CA GLN A 389 22.94 -20.51 -4.11
C GLN A 389 23.43 -19.56 -5.19
N VAL A 390 24.04 -18.45 -4.77
CA VAL A 390 24.56 -17.41 -5.66
C VAL A 390 25.99 -17.07 -5.30
N THR A 391 26.79 -16.58 -6.26
CA THR A 391 28.13 -16.06 -6.00
C THR A 391 28.08 -14.66 -5.38
N GLY A 392 29.18 -14.23 -4.75
CA GLY A 392 29.31 -12.84 -4.31
C GLY A 392 29.14 -11.85 -5.47
N GLN A 393 29.65 -12.17 -6.66
CA GLN A 393 29.44 -11.33 -7.85
C GLN A 393 27.96 -11.15 -8.19
N GLN A 394 27.15 -12.23 -8.14
CA GLN A 394 25.71 -12.12 -8.40
C GLN A 394 24.99 -11.24 -7.37
N ILE A 395 25.41 -11.29 -6.11
CA ILE A 395 24.90 -10.40 -5.05
C ILE A 395 25.28 -8.95 -5.36
N TRP A 396 26.52 -8.69 -5.75
CA TRP A 396 26.96 -7.35 -6.15
C TRP A 396 26.12 -6.81 -7.31
N ASP A 397 25.96 -7.60 -8.37
CA ASP A 397 25.20 -7.22 -9.55
C ASP A 397 23.71 -6.99 -9.23
N ALA A 398 23.16 -7.77 -8.30
CA ALA A 398 21.79 -7.59 -7.82
C ALA A 398 21.62 -6.26 -7.07
N LEU A 399 22.58 -5.89 -6.21
CA LEU A 399 22.56 -4.61 -5.50
C LEU A 399 22.74 -3.43 -6.49
N GLU A 400 23.65 -3.56 -7.46
CA GLU A 400 23.81 -2.58 -8.54
C GLU A 400 22.53 -2.38 -9.34
N ASN A 401 21.83 -3.45 -9.73
CA ASN A 401 20.50 -3.34 -10.34
C ASN A 401 19.51 -2.63 -9.39
N GLY A 402 19.50 -3.03 -8.12
CA GLY A 402 18.60 -2.46 -7.11
C GLY A 402 18.72 -0.94 -6.99
N VAL A 403 19.94 -0.40 -7.05
CA VAL A 403 20.20 1.05 -6.96
C VAL A 403 20.30 1.76 -8.30
N SER A 404 20.27 1.04 -9.43
CA SER A 404 20.55 1.56 -10.78
C SER A 404 19.65 2.73 -11.21
N ASN A 405 18.37 2.67 -10.86
CA ASN A 405 17.36 3.66 -11.28
C ASN A 405 17.11 4.75 -10.24
N TYR A 406 17.76 4.73 -9.08
CA TYR A 406 17.68 5.82 -8.11
C TYR A 406 18.03 7.17 -8.78
N PRO A 407 17.32 8.28 -8.49
CA PRO A 407 16.30 8.46 -7.46
C PRO A 407 14.87 8.08 -7.87
N ALA A 408 14.66 7.41 -9.02
CA ALA A 408 13.33 6.94 -9.39
C ALA A 408 12.82 5.94 -8.34
N LEU A 409 11.52 6.03 -8.00
CA LEU A 409 10.86 5.21 -6.97
C LEU A 409 10.53 3.80 -7.50
N GLU A 410 11.54 3.10 -7.99
CA GLU A 410 11.45 1.74 -8.50
C GLU A 410 11.28 0.71 -7.39
N GLY A 411 10.39 -0.27 -7.61
CA GLY A 411 10.22 -1.41 -6.71
C GLY A 411 11.49 -2.25 -6.55
N ARG A 412 12.42 -2.14 -7.51
CA ARG A 412 13.70 -2.85 -7.48
C ARG A 412 14.63 -2.43 -6.36
N PHE A 413 14.45 -1.28 -5.71
CA PHE A 413 15.33 -0.85 -4.62
C PHE A 413 15.42 -1.92 -3.52
N PRO A 414 16.61 -2.33 -3.06
CA PRO A 414 16.77 -3.49 -2.19
C PRO A 414 16.58 -3.13 -0.71
N GLN A 415 15.73 -3.88 -0.01
CA GLN A 415 15.79 -4.03 1.45
C GLN A 415 16.62 -5.28 1.76
N VAL A 416 17.44 -5.25 2.81
CA VAL A 416 18.47 -6.27 3.02
C VAL A 416 18.57 -6.78 4.46
N SER A 417 19.09 -7.99 4.64
CA SER A 417 19.50 -8.56 5.93
C SER A 417 20.88 -9.18 5.86
N ASN A 418 21.69 -8.92 6.90
CA ASN A 418 23.09 -9.35 7.01
C ASN A 418 23.96 -8.89 5.82
N ILE A 419 23.54 -7.83 5.13
CA ILE A 419 24.29 -7.12 4.09
C ILE A 419 24.39 -5.68 4.55
N THR A 420 25.59 -5.11 4.46
CA THR A 420 25.82 -3.67 4.54
C THR A 420 26.49 -3.23 3.25
N PHE A 421 26.02 -2.15 2.62
CA PHE A 421 26.67 -1.61 1.42
C PHE A 421 26.67 -0.09 1.38
N GLU A 422 27.68 0.44 0.70
CA GLU A 422 27.85 1.87 0.43
C GLU A 422 27.54 2.16 -1.03
N THR A 423 26.76 3.22 -1.27
CA THR A 423 26.35 3.65 -2.61
C THR A 423 26.70 5.10 -2.86
N ASP A 424 27.18 5.38 -4.07
CA ASP A 424 27.41 6.71 -4.63
C ASP A 424 26.53 6.92 -5.87
N TYR A 425 25.44 7.64 -5.68
CA TYR A 425 24.49 7.96 -6.75
C TYR A 425 25.02 8.97 -7.78
N SER A 426 26.19 9.57 -7.56
CA SER A 426 26.85 10.40 -8.58
C SER A 426 27.47 9.55 -9.71
N GLN A 427 27.72 8.26 -9.45
CA GLN A 427 28.20 7.32 -10.44
C GLN A 427 27.08 6.89 -11.41
N PRO A 428 27.44 6.53 -12.66
CA PRO A 428 26.47 5.99 -13.61
C PRO A 428 25.83 4.70 -13.08
N PRO A 429 24.58 4.38 -13.48
CA PRO A 429 23.92 3.12 -13.15
C PRO A 429 24.83 1.90 -13.39
N HIS A 430 24.76 0.91 -12.51
CA HIS A 430 25.62 -0.28 -12.48
C HIS A 430 27.10 -0.04 -12.11
N LYS A 431 27.43 1.13 -11.57
CA LYS A 431 28.73 1.45 -10.96
C LYS A 431 28.59 2.25 -9.66
N ARG A 432 27.46 2.09 -8.98
CA ARG A 432 27.07 2.90 -7.83
C ARG A 432 27.50 2.29 -6.51
N ILE A 433 27.66 0.97 -6.46
CA ILE A 433 28.07 0.26 -5.25
C ILE A 433 29.58 0.43 -5.07
N LEU A 434 30.00 0.89 -3.90
CA LEU A 434 31.41 1.11 -3.56
C LEU A 434 32.00 -0.01 -2.72
N SER A 435 31.20 -0.52 -1.78
CA SER A 435 31.60 -1.60 -0.89
C SER A 435 30.37 -2.41 -0.47
N VAL A 436 30.57 -3.70 -0.26
CA VAL A 436 29.55 -4.62 0.25
C VAL A 436 30.21 -5.53 1.29
N SER A 437 29.54 -5.73 2.40
CA SER A 437 29.91 -6.69 3.45
C SER A 437 28.73 -7.61 3.74
N ILE A 438 29.03 -8.88 4.01
CA ILE A 438 28.05 -9.86 4.52
C ILE A 438 28.44 -10.23 5.95
N GLY A 439 27.61 -9.84 6.91
CA GLY A 439 28.01 -9.83 8.32
C GLY A 439 29.14 -8.82 8.56
N GLU A 440 30.20 -9.25 9.23
CA GLU A 440 31.37 -8.41 9.53
C GLU A 440 32.47 -8.51 8.45
N GLU A 441 32.31 -9.42 7.48
CA GLU A 441 33.32 -9.70 6.46
C GLU A 441 33.00 -8.97 5.14
N PRO A 442 34.01 -8.45 4.42
CA PRO A 442 33.85 -7.99 3.04
C PRO A 442 33.29 -9.10 2.14
N LEU A 443 32.50 -8.72 1.13
CA LEU A 443 31.97 -9.65 0.14
C LEU A 443 33.11 -10.33 -0.64
N ASP A 444 33.13 -11.66 -0.67
CA ASP A 444 34.01 -12.44 -1.56
C ASP A 444 33.22 -12.79 -2.82
N GLU A 445 33.61 -12.17 -3.94
CA GLU A 445 32.95 -12.32 -5.25
C GLU A 445 32.85 -13.78 -5.73
N SER A 446 33.82 -14.61 -5.37
CA SER A 446 33.92 -16.00 -5.81
C SER A 446 33.20 -16.98 -4.89
N ARG A 447 33.00 -16.60 -3.63
CA ARG A 447 32.35 -17.44 -2.63
C ARG A 447 30.87 -17.60 -2.96
N ALA A 448 30.36 -18.81 -2.75
CA ALA A 448 28.94 -19.10 -2.85
C ALA A 448 28.22 -18.79 -1.52
N TYR A 449 27.11 -18.07 -1.61
CA TYR A 449 26.24 -17.68 -0.49
C TYR A 449 24.82 -18.21 -0.68
N ARG A 450 24.17 -18.56 0.42
CA ARG A 450 22.74 -18.88 0.47
C ARG A 450 21.96 -17.59 0.63
N LEU A 451 21.47 -17.07 -0.49
CA LEU A 451 20.64 -15.86 -0.55
C LEU A 451 19.17 -16.24 -0.38
N VAL A 452 18.52 -15.64 0.62
CA VAL A 452 17.06 -15.70 0.78
C VAL A 452 16.43 -14.54 0.02
N THR A 453 15.47 -14.82 -0.84
CA THR A 453 14.77 -13.81 -1.64
C THR A 453 13.36 -14.29 -1.99
N ARG A 454 12.72 -13.72 -3.02
CA ARG A 454 11.41 -14.17 -3.50
C ARG A 454 11.47 -14.75 -4.91
N GLY A 455 10.52 -15.63 -5.25
CA GLY A 455 10.41 -16.24 -6.59
C GLY A 455 10.38 -15.18 -7.70
N TYR A 456 9.67 -14.07 -7.48
CA TYR A 456 9.65 -12.90 -8.37
C TYR A 456 11.07 -12.44 -8.78
N MET A 457 12.00 -12.35 -7.82
CA MET A 457 13.38 -11.96 -8.09
C MET A 457 14.18 -13.11 -8.73
N GLY A 458 13.92 -14.36 -8.34
CA GLY A 458 14.52 -15.55 -8.95
C GLY A 458 14.14 -15.74 -10.42
N ARG A 459 12.99 -15.23 -10.86
CA ARG A 459 12.58 -15.16 -12.28
C ARG A 459 13.15 -13.93 -13.01
N GLY A 460 14.09 -13.20 -12.39
CA GLY A 460 14.74 -12.02 -12.96
C GLY A 460 13.87 -10.78 -13.10
N LYS A 461 12.70 -10.73 -12.46
CA LYS A 461 11.79 -9.57 -12.51
C LYS A 461 12.40 -8.36 -11.81
N ASP A 462 11.86 -7.16 -12.08
CA ASP A 462 12.44 -5.88 -11.63
C ASP A 462 13.93 -5.69 -12.04
N GLY A 463 14.38 -6.39 -13.08
CA GLY A 463 15.75 -6.32 -13.59
C GLY A 463 16.77 -7.17 -12.82
N TYR A 464 16.34 -8.03 -11.89
CA TYR A 464 17.22 -8.91 -11.10
C TYR A 464 17.75 -10.11 -11.91
N THR A 465 18.20 -9.87 -13.14
CA THR A 465 18.67 -10.93 -14.07
C THR A 465 19.90 -11.67 -13.54
N SER A 466 20.70 -11.07 -12.66
CA SER A 466 21.82 -11.75 -11.97
C SER A 466 21.37 -12.86 -11.03
N LEU A 467 20.11 -12.82 -10.58
CA LEU A 467 19.47 -13.81 -9.72
C LEU A 467 18.59 -14.81 -10.51
N LEU A 468 18.60 -14.73 -11.85
CA LEU A 468 17.81 -15.63 -12.69
C LEU A 468 18.21 -17.09 -12.42
N ILE A 469 17.22 -17.92 -12.09
CA ILE A 469 17.43 -19.33 -11.77
C ILE A 469 17.75 -20.16 -13.03
N GLU A 470 18.46 -21.27 -12.84
CA GLU A 470 18.85 -22.19 -13.92
C GLU A 470 17.63 -22.70 -14.73
N GLU A 471 16.50 -22.97 -14.08
CA GLU A 471 15.26 -23.41 -14.75
C GLU A 471 14.71 -22.38 -15.75
N GLU A 472 14.96 -21.09 -15.50
CA GLU A 472 14.54 -19.96 -16.36
C GLU A 472 15.68 -19.50 -17.30
N GLY A 473 16.78 -20.26 -17.38
CA GLY A 473 17.92 -20.00 -18.26
C GLY A 473 19.01 -19.11 -17.67
N GLY A 474 19.02 -18.93 -16.34
CA GLY A 474 20.05 -18.18 -15.62
C GLY A 474 21.16 -19.07 -15.02
N THR A 475 21.82 -18.55 -13.98
CA THR A 475 22.98 -19.20 -13.33
C THR A 475 22.81 -19.40 -11.83
N ALA A 476 21.75 -18.87 -11.22
CA ALA A 476 21.47 -19.06 -9.80
C ALA A 476 20.88 -20.45 -9.59
N LYS A 477 21.47 -21.24 -8.68
CA LYS A 477 20.95 -22.57 -8.37
C LYS A 477 19.93 -22.48 -7.26
N GLU A 478 18.71 -22.96 -7.50
CA GLU A 478 17.66 -22.97 -6.50
C GLU A 478 17.88 -24.08 -5.45
N ILE A 479 17.80 -23.73 -4.16
CA ILE A 479 17.89 -24.65 -3.01
C ILE A 479 16.49 -24.95 -2.48
N VAL A 480 15.67 -23.89 -2.32
CA VAL A 480 14.27 -23.99 -1.95
C VAL A 480 13.46 -23.35 -3.07
N SER A 481 12.71 -24.19 -3.77
CA SER A 481 11.88 -23.75 -4.89
C SER A 481 10.60 -23.07 -4.50
N GLU A 482 9.99 -22.36 -5.46
CA GLU A 482 8.68 -21.74 -5.27
C GLU A 482 7.61 -22.70 -4.75
N GLU A 483 7.65 -23.97 -5.19
CA GLU A 483 6.72 -25.01 -4.73
C GLU A 483 6.89 -25.36 -3.24
N ASN A 484 8.10 -25.21 -2.71
CA ASN A 484 8.47 -25.53 -1.33
C ASN A 484 8.58 -24.29 -0.43
N GLY A 485 8.58 -23.11 -1.04
CA GLY A 485 8.71 -21.83 -0.38
C GLY A 485 7.46 -21.43 0.40
N VAL A 486 7.69 -20.78 1.53
CA VAL A 486 6.65 -20.23 2.41
C VAL A 486 6.43 -18.75 2.10
N LEU A 487 5.17 -18.32 2.08
CA LEU A 487 4.79 -16.91 1.92
C LEU A 487 5.32 -16.04 3.08
N ILE A 488 5.76 -14.83 2.78
CA ILE A 488 6.19 -13.83 3.81
C ILE A 488 5.10 -13.62 4.86
N SER A 489 3.84 -13.47 4.42
CA SER A 489 2.70 -13.28 5.31
C SER A 489 2.50 -14.47 6.25
N THR A 490 2.85 -15.68 5.83
CA THR A 490 2.79 -16.88 6.66
C THR A 490 3.95 -16.92 7.66
N ILE A 491 5.16 -16.55 7.26
CA ILE A 491 6.32 -16.46 8.17
C ILE A 491 6.04 -15.42 9.26
N LEU A 492 5.55 -14.23 8.91
CA LEU A 492 5.17 -13.18 9.86
C LEU A 492 4.06 -13.65 10.81
N ARG A 493 3.00 -14.29 10.29
CA ARG A 493 1.94 -14.87 11.15
C ARG A 493 2.50 -15.89 12.13
N GLN A 494 3.31 -16.83 11.66
CA GLN A 494 3.91 -17.85 12.52
C GLN A 494 4.82 -17.23 13.58
N TYR A 495 5.58 -16.20 13.23
CA TYR A 495 6.41 -15.45 14.17
C TYR A 495 5.57 -14.81 15.28
N PHE A 496 4.58 -13.99 14.94
CA PHE A 496 3.73 -13.34 15.95
C PHE A 496 2.90 -14.33 16.78
N MET A 497 2.43 -15.42 16.15
CA MET A 497 1.75 -16.50 16.87
C MET A 497 2.69 -17.23 17.83
N SER A 498 3.98 -17.36 17.47
CA SER A 498 5.00 -17.93 18.35
C SER A 498 5.32 -17.04 19.55
N LEU A 499 5.03 -15.73 19.50
CA LEU A 499 5.14 -14.87 20.67
C LEU A 499 3.98 -15.14 21.65
N LYS A 500 2.79 -15.48 21.17
CA LYS A 500 1.59 -15.77 21.97
C LYS A 500 1.58 -17.16 22.63
N ILE A 501 2.68 -17.59 23.26
CA ILE A 501 2.79 -18.92 23.91
C ILE A 501 2.02 -18.98 25.24
N LEU A 502 0.73 -18.67 25.23
CA LEU A 502 -0.23 -19.15 26.22
C LEU A 502 -1.61 -19.19 25.56
N GLY A 503 -1.95 -20.34 24.96
CA GLY A 503 -3.33 -20.69 24.64
C GLY A 503 -3.58 -21.30 23.26
N LYS A 504 -3.82 -22.62 23.25
CA LYS A 504 -4.56 -23.37 22.21
C LYS A 504 -3.91 -23.50 20.83
N TRP A 505 -2.84 -24.28 20.72
CA TRP A 505 -2.67 -25.11 19.52
C TRP A 505 -2.64 -26.59 19.92
N LYS A 506 -3.67 -27.34 19.53
CA LYS A 506 -3.74 -28.80 19.75
C LYS A 506 -2.65 -29.56 18.98
N ASN A 507 -2.03 -28.94 17.96
CA ASN A 507 -1.12 -29.59 17.01
C ASN A 507 0.23 -28.84 16.80
N TRP A 508 0.65 -27.95 17.70
CA TRP A 508 1.95 -27.27 17.57
C TRP A 508 3.09 -28.20 17.98
N ALA A 509 3.93 -28.60 17.01
CA ALA A 509 4.99 -29.57 17.23
C ALA A 509 6.16 -28.97 18.05
N PRO A 510 6.83 -29.76 18.91
CA PRO A 510 8.01 -29.30 19.68
C PRO A 510 9.14 -28.73 18.81
N ALA A 511 9.31 -29.25 17.59
CA ALA A 511 10.30 -28.75 16.62
C ALA A 511 9.99 -27.31 16.16
N MET A 512 8.70 -26.97 16.00
CA MET A 512 8.27 -25.61 15.65
C MET A 512 8.54 -24.64 16.79
N THR A 513 8.30 -25.04 18.05
CA THR A 513 8.67 -24.22 19.21
C THR A 513 10.16 -23.92 19.19
N LYS A 514 11.02 -24.93 19.08
CA LYS A 514 12.48 -24.74 19.05
C LYS A 514 12.93 -23.81 17.91
N LYS A 515 12.38 -24.00 16.70
CA LYS A 515 12.69 -23.15 15.54
C LYS A 515 12.35 -21.68 15.83
N PHE A 516 11.14 -21.40 16.29
CA PHE A 516 10.71 -20.02 16.54
C PHE A 516 11.34 -19.39 17.77
N THR A 517 11.68 -20.17 18.81
CA THR A 517 12.50 -19.68 19.93
C THR A 517 13.87 -19.24 19.45
N ASN A 518 14.53 -20.02 18.58
CA ASN A 518 15.83 -19.64 18.00
C ASN A 518 15.70 -18.37 17.15
N ILE A 519 14.70 -18.29 16.27
CA ILE A 519 14.44 -17.09 15.44
C ILE A 519 14.22 -15.86 16.34
N GLN A 520 13.44 -16.01 17.41
CA GLN A 520 13.16 -14.94 18.36
C GLN A 520 14.43 -14.51 19.11
N SER A 521 15.28 -15.45 19.53
CA SER A 521 16.57 -15.14 20.17
C SER A 521 17.52 -14.41 19.22
N SER A 522 17.59 -14.82 17.96
CA SER A 522 18.41 -14.14 16.95
C SER A 522 17.87 -12.75 16.64
N LEU A 523 16.56 -12.58 16.48
CA LEU A 523 15.95 -11.26 16.28
C LEU A 523 16.17 -10.32 17.49
N GLN A 524 16.24 -10.84 18.71
CA GLN A 524 16.55 -10.06 19.92
C GLN A 524 17.98 -9.56 19.99
N GLN A 525 18.91 -10.22 19.30
CA GLN A 525 20.28 -9.73 19.19
C GLN A 525 20.36 -8.59 18.17
N THR A 526 19.45 -8.57 17.19
CA THR A 526 19.42 -7.56 16.10
C THR A 526 18.55 -6.34 16.44
N HIS A 527 17.34 -6.58 16.97
CA HIS A 527 16.32 -5.57 17.31
C HIS A 527 16.04 -5.55 18.81
N ASP A 528 15.76 -4.36 19.34
CA ASP A 528 15.32 -4.20 20.72
C ASP A 528 13.87 -4.66 20.89
N PHE A 529 13.55 -5.22 22.06
CA PHE A 529 12.18 -5.62 22.42
C PHE A 529 11.79 -4.89 23.68
N HIS A 530 10.68 -4.15 23.61
CA HIS A 530 10.14 -3.44 24.77
C HIS A 530 8.99 -4.23 25.39
N GLU A 531 8.94 -4.23 26.71
CA GLU A 531 7.74 -4.61 27.44
C GLU A 531 6.70 -3.48 27.30
N PRO A 532 5.40 -3.79 27.16
CA PRO A 532 4.38 -2.75 27.17
C PRO A 532 4.48 -1.98 28.49
N THR A 533 4.68 -0.68 28.44
CA THR A 533 4.72 0.17 29.63
C THR A 533 3.34 0.18 30.28
N SER A 534 3.24 -0.23 31.55
CA SER A 534 2.11 0.12 32.40
C SER A 534 2.08 1.64 32.53
N SER A 535 0.99 2.28 32.12
CA SER A 535 0.82 3.73 32.18
C SER A 535 1.08 4.26 33.59
N THR A 536 2.25 4.85 33.80
CA THR A 536 2.53 5.70 34.96
C THR A 536 3.27 6.93 34.47
N ASN A 537 2.73 8.09 34.84
CA ASN A 537 3.23 9.46 34.63
C ASN A 537 2.78 10.18 33.35
N ALA A 538 1.48 10.50 33.29
CA ALA A 538 1.00 11.73 32.65
C ALA A 538 0.36 12.64 33.72
N SER A 539 1.19 13.23 34.57
CA SER A 539 0.77 14.32 35.45
C SER A 539 0.76 15.64 34.66
N GLY A 540 -0.35 15.96 34.02
CA GLY A 540 -0.65 17.27 33.46
C GLY A 540 -2.15 17.54 33.56
N PRO A 541 -2.59 18.76 33.93
CA PRO A 541 -3.99 19.00 34.24
C PRO A 541 -4.85 18.92 32.97
N CYS A 542 -5.79 17.97 32.94
CA CYS A 542 -6.83 17.92 31.92
C CYS A 542 -7.80 19.11 32.08
N PRO A 543 -8.20 19.80 30.99
CA PRO A 543 -9.24 20.80 31.04
C PRO A 543 -10.61 20.12 31.22
N ARG A 544 -11.39 20.61 32.20
CA ARG A 544 -12.75 20.16 32.50
C ARG A 544 -13.64 20.26 31.26
N ARG A 545 -14.18 19.13 30.79
CA ARG A 545 -15.33 19.12 29.88
C ARG A 545 -16.61 19.35 30.68
N SER A 546 -17.36 20.35 30.23
CA SER A 546 -18.69 20.74 30.70
C SER A 546 -19.71 19.62 30.52
N SER A 547 -20.47 19.36 31.59
CA SER A 547 -21.62 18.48 31.65
C SER A 547 -22.72 18.87 30.66
N ILE A 548 -23.11 17.95 29.77
CA ILE A 548 -24.38 18.00 29.05
C ILE A 548 -25.21 16.83 29.57
N ALA A 549 -26.33 17.15 30.22
CA ALA A 549 -27.33 16.21 30.70
C ALA A 549 -28.25 15.77 29.54
N ILE A 550 -28.65 14.50 29.52
CA ILE A 550 -29.75 14.00 28.70
C ILE A 550 -30.73 13.25 29.63
N PRO A 551 -32.05 13.50 29.53
CA PRO A 551 -33.04 13.01 30.50
C PRO A 551 -33.56 11.61 30.17
N SER A 552 -34.08 10.97 31.20
CA SER A 552 -34.68 9.64 31.20
C SER A 552 -36.06 9.59 30.53
N SER A 553 -36.33 8.51 29.80
CA SER A 553 -37.69 8.06 29.53
C SER A 553 -37.75 6.55 29.37
N GLU A 554 -38.43 5.90 30.32
CA GLU A 554 -38.87 4.51 30.27
C GLU A 554 -39.98 4.34 29.23
N GLN A 555 -40.00 3.22 28.50
CA GLN A 555 -41.23 2.56 28.08
C GLN A 555 -40.99 1.09 27.69
N HIS A 556 -41.73 0.21 28.34
CA HIS A 556 -41.77 -1.24 28.19
C HIS A 556 -42.40 -1.69 26.86
N HIS A 557 -41.91 -2.81 26.30
CA HIS A 557 -42.75 -3.84 25.66
C HIS A 557 -42.04 -5.21 25.64
N GLU A 558 -42.76 -6.23 26.08
CA GLU A 558 -42.34 -7.63 26.21
C GLU A 558 -42.45 -8.44 24.89
N GLY A 559 -41.52 -9.40 24.70
CA GLY A 559 -41.86 -10.75 24.22
C GLY A 559 -41.20 -11.24 22.91
N ALA A 560 -40.10 -12.00 23.02
CA ALA A 560 -39.85 -13.25 22.26
C ALA A 560 -38.53 -13.92 22.72
N GLN A 561 -38.57 -15.25 22.87
CA GLN A 561 -37.58 -16.12 23.50
C GLN A 561 -36.20 -16.14 22.81
N GLY A 562 -35.13 -16.05 23.61
CA GLY A 562 -33.73 -16.17 23.21
C GLY A 562 -32.94 -17.08 24.17
N ASP A 563 -31.96 -17.76 23.56
CA ASP A 563 -30.95 -18.73 24.06
C ASP A 563 -30.34 -18.44 25.45
N PRO A 564 -30.16 -19.41 26.37
CA PRO A 564 -29.55 -19.18 27.67
C PRO A 564 -28.03 -19.38 27.60
N ASP A 565 -27.28 -18.38 27.14
CA ASP A 565 -25.82 -18.26 27.33
C ASP A 565 -25.32 -16.83 27.06
N THR A 566 -25.92 -15.83 27.72
CA THR A 566 -25.42 -14.45 27.74
C THR A 566 -25.54 -13.86 29.15
N ASP A 567 -24.46 -13.97 29.93
CA ASP A 567 -24.21 -13.14 31.11
C ASP A 567 -23.11 -12.12 30.73
N ASP A 568 -23.50 -11.02 30.08
CA ASP A 568 -22.68 -9.81 30.00
C ASP A 568 -23.30 -8.77 30.94
N GLU A 569 -22.92 -8.81 32.22
CA GLU A 569 -23.08 -7.66 33.12
C GLU A 569 -21.83 -6.78 32.97
N ASP A 570 -21.97 -5.65 32.27
CA ASP A 570 -20.96 -4.60 32.19
C ASP A 570 -20.78 -3.94 33.58
N TYR A 571 -19.75 -4.36 34.33
CA TYR A 571 -19.24 -3.60 35.47
C TYR A 571 -18.19 -2.60 34.97
N GLU A 572 -18.49 -1.29 35.04
CA GLU A 572 -17.46 -0.24 34.95
C GLU A 572 -16.48 -0.42 36.12
N TYR A 573 -15.27 -0.89 35.81
CA TYR A 573 -14.17 -1.00 36.77
C TYR A 573 -13.44 0.35 36.88
N ASP A 574 -13.43 0.93 38.08
CA ASP A 574 -12.59 2.06 38.42
C ASP A 574 -11.16 1.57 38.73
N ASP A 575 -10.27 1.69 37.74
CA ASP A 575 -8.85 1.28 37.85
C ASP A 575 -8.00 2.18 38.78
N SER A 576 -8.60 3.16 39.47
CA SER A 576 -7.85 4.10 40.32
C SER A 576 -7.55 3.60 41.74
N GLU A 577 -8.16 2.49 42.19
CA GLU A 577 -7.87 1.86 43.48
C GLU A 577 -7.21 0.48 43.36
N LEU A 578 -6.03 0.32 43.95
CA LEU A 578 -5.38 -0.98 44.14
C LEU A 578 -6.30 -1.91 44.95
N ILE A 579 -6.69 -3.05 44.36
CA ILE A 579 -7.46 -4.09 45.04
C ILE A 579 -6.65 -4.60 46.25
N LYS A 580 -7.09 -4.23 47.46
CA LYS A 580 -6.51 -4.72 48.72
C LYS A 580 -7.34 -5.90 49.22
N PHE A 581 -6.81 -7.10 49.05
CA PHE A 581 -7.42 -8.30 49.62
C PHE A 581 -7.21 -8.33 51.13
N ASN A 582 -8.28 -8.61 51.89
CA ASN A 582 -8.14 -8.91 53.31
C ASN A 582 -7.53 -10.31 53.52
N GLU A 583 -7.08 -10.63 54.75
CA GLU A 583 -6.44 -11.92 55.03
C GLU A 583 -7.32 -13.13 54.72
N TYR A 584 -8.64 -12.98 54.83
CA TYR A 584 -9.60 -14.04 54.53
C TYR A 584 -9.67 -14.32 53.02
N GLU A 585 -9.73 -13.29 52.20
CA GLU A 585 -9.71 -13.36 50.73
C GLU A 585 -8.37 -13.90 50.21
N LEU A 586 -7.25 -13.46 50.80
CA LEU A 586 -5.93 -14.05 50.54
C LEU A 586 -5.90 -15.54 50.89
N GLY A 587 -6.57 -15.93 51.98
CA GLY A 587 -6.74 -17.33 52.37
C GLY A 587 -7.50 -18.15 51.32
N LEU A 588 -8.58 -17.59 50.77
CA LEU A 588 -9.39 -18.18 49.70
C LEU A 588 -8.60 -18.30 48.39
N LEU A 589 -7.94 -17.24 47.96
CA LEU A 589 -7.06 -17.21 46.77
C LEU A 589 -5.96 -18.27 46.87
N ARG A 590 -5.27 -18.36 48.02
CA ARG A 590 -4.24 -19.37 48.26
C ARG A 590 -4.79 -20.79 48.23
N ARG A 591 -6.06 -21.02 48.62
CA ARG A 591 -6.72 -22.33 48.55
C ARG A 591 -7.14 -22.67 47.12
N ALA A 592 -7.70 -21.71 46.40
CA ALA A 592 -8.09 -21.85 45.00
C ALA A 592 -6.87 -22.17 44.13
N MET A 593 -5.77 -21.42 44.29
CA MET A 593 -4.55 -21.66 43.51
C MET A 593 -3.88 -22.98 43.86
N ARG A 594 -3.84 -23.39 45.14
CA ARG A 594 -3.34 -24.73 45.50
C ARG A 594 -4.18 -25.85 44.89
N LYS A 595 -5.51 -25.69 44.85
CA LYS A 595 -6.41 -26.66 44.22
C LYS A 595 -6.19 -26.73 42.71
N TRP A 596 -6.08 -25.58 42.04
CA TRP A 596 -5.80 -25.49 40.62
C TRP A 596 -4.43 -26.10 40.26
N TRP A 597 -3.38 -25.75 40.99
CA TRP A 597 -2.00 -26.25 40.80
C TRP A 597 -1.92 -27.78 40.88
N ARG A 598 -2.64 -28.36 41.85
CA ARG A 598 -2.76 -29.81 42.00
C ARG A 598 -3.52 -30.45 40.84
N LEU A 599 -4.62 -29.84 40.38
CA LEU A 599 -5.39 -30.35 39.24
C LEU A 599 -4.62 -30.22 37.91
N ALA A 600 -3.77 -29.22 37.79
CA ALA A 600 -2.88 -29.00 36.64
C ALA A 600 -1.65 -29.94 36.61
N GLY A 601 -1.46 -30.78 37.64
CA GLY A 601 -0.39 -31.79 37.67
C GLY A 601 1.04 -31.22 37.86
N LEU A 602 1.17 -29.98 38.31
CA LEU A 602 2.45 -29.29 38.49
C LEU A 602 3.18 -29.84 39.75
N LYS A 603 4.43 -30.28 39.60
CA LYS A 603 5.22 -30.88 40.68
C LYS A 603 6.02 -29.82 41.46
N SER A 604 5.41 -29.21 42.48
CA SER A 604 6.07 -28.47 43.59
C SER A 604 5.03 -27.82 44.53
N THR A 605 5.45 -27.29 45.69
CA THR A 605 4.62 -26.47 46.58
C THR A 605 4.70 -25.01 46.14
N PRO A 606 3.58 -24.32 45.83
CA PRO A 606 3.63 -22.92 45.44
C PRO A 606 3.98 -22.04 46.64
N LYS A 607 5.07 -21.27 46.55
CA LYS A 607 5.31 -20.11 47.44
C LYS A 607 4.41 -18.99 46.91
N CYS A 608 3.27 -18.75 47.56
CA CYS A 608 2.39 -17.65 47.18
C CYS A 608 2.52 -16.48 48.16
N ALA A 609 2.88 -15.33 47.60
CA ALA A 609 2.89 -13.98 48.17
C ALA A 609 4.05 -13.66 49.13
N ASP A 610 5.28 -13.64 48.60
CA ASP A 610 6.34 -12.76 49.12
C ASP A 610 6.36 -11.47 48.26
N GLU A 611 6.71 -10.35 48.89
CA GLU A 611 6.82 -9.04 48.23
C GLU A 611 7.75 -9.08 47.02
N VAL A 612 7.32 -8.38 45.96
CA VAL A 612 7.91 -8.34 44.61
C VAL A 612 9.44 -8.21 44.66
N GLY A 613 10.13 -9.33 44.45
CA GLY A 613 11.54 -9.36 44.09
C GLY A 613 11.71 -9.03 42.60
N LYS A 614 12.83 -8.40 42.24
CA LYS A 614 13.16 -7.87 40.90
C LYS A 614 13.26 -8.88 39.75
N GLU A 615 12.78 -10.11 39.93
CA GLU A 615 12.76 -11.14 38.90
C GLU A 615 11.44 -11.92 38.97
N GLU A 616 10.33 -11.25 38.67
CA GLU A 616 9.04 -11.93 38.50
C GLU A 616 8.73 -12.20 37.02
N LEU A 617 8.33 -13.45 36.77
CA LEU A 617 7.57 -13.99 35.63
C LEU A 617 7.51 -13.12 34.36
N ARG A 618 8.38 -13.43 33.38
CA ARG A 618 8.17 -13.01 31.99
C ARG A 618 6.96 -13.73 31.40
N VAL A 619 5.97 -12.94 31.01
CA VAL A 619 4.80 -13.39 30.27
C VAL A 619 5.06 -13.12 28.78
N ASP A 620 5.56 -14.13 28.04
CA ASP A 620 6.10 -13.97 26.68
C ASP A 620 5.11 -13.44 25.61
N TRP A 621 3.79 -13.46 25.87
CA TRP A 621 2.78 -13.04 24.89
C TRP A 621 2.65 -11.52 24.66
N THR A 622 3.45 -10.71 25.35
CA THR A 622 3.42 -9.23 25.30
C THR A 622 4.64 -8.58 24.63
N ARG A 623 5.62 -9.35 24.13
CA ARG A 623 6.85 -8.75 23.60
C ARG A 623 6.59 -7.97 22.32
N ALA A 624 6.68 -6.65 22.43
CA ALA A 624 6.55 -5.75 21.31
C ALA A 624 7.81 -5.85 20.44
N ILE A 625 7.64 -5.96 19.12
CA ILE A 625 8.76 -5.74 18.21
C ILE A 625 9.11 -4.25 18.23
N ALA A 626 10.39 -3.89 18.17
CA ALA A 626 10.81 -2.51 17.92
C ALA A 626 11.91 -2.47 16.85
N PRO A 627 11.58 -2.78 15.58
CA PRO A 627 12.56 -2.73 14.52
C PRO A 627 13.15 -1.34 14.35
N ARG A 628 14.46 -1.29 14.10
CA ARG A 628 15.22 -0.06 13.92
C ARG A 628 15.91 0.00 12.56
N ILE A 629 16.28 1.22 12.18
CA ILE A 629 17.24 1.45 11.09
C ILE A 629 18.64 1.20 11.67
N GLU A 630 19.45 0.42 10.97
CA GLU A 630 20.77 -0.03 11.41
C GLU A 630 21.91 0.55 10.56
N GLY A 631 21.59 1.26 9.48
CA GLY A 631 22.60 1.80 8.57
C GLY A 631 23.19 0.73 7.67
N ARG A 632 22.37 -0.25 7.28
CA ARG A 632 22.69 -1.30 6.30
C ARG A 632 22.88 -0.72 4.90
N ILE A 633 22.21 0.40 4.59
CA ILE A 633 22.31 1.10 3.31
C ILE A 633 22.89 2.50 3.56
N LYS A 634 24.12 2.75 3.10
CA LYS A 634 24.85 4.00 3.36
C LYS A 634 25.05 4.80 2.08
N GLU A 635 24.65 6.06 2.10
CA GLU A 635 24.88 7.00 1.00
C GLU A 635 26.10 7.87 1.33
N VAL A 636 27.11 7.90 0.45
CA VAL A 636 28.37 8.63 0.73
C VAL A 636 28.22 10.16 0.64
N ASN A 637 27.20 10.65 -0.08
CA ASN A 637 27.06 12.09 -0.41
C ASN A 637 25.89 12.81 0.30
N LYS A 638 25.28 12.23 1.34
CA LYS A 638 24.35 12.95 2.22
C LYS A 638 25.08 13.47 3.45
N SER A 639 25.58 14.70 3.38
CA SER A 639 26.01 15.49 4.53
C SER A 639 24.85 16.22 5.20
#